data_AF-A0A9X7BPS7-F1
#
_entry.id   AF-A0A9X7BPS7-F1
#
_cell.length_a   1.000
_cell.length_b   1.000
_cell.length_c   1.000
_cell.angle_alpha   90.00
_cell.angle_beta   90.00
_cell.angle_gamma   90.00
#
_symmetry.space_group_name_H-M   'P 1'
#
loop_
_entity.id
_entity.type
_entity.pdbx_description
1 polymer ?
#
loop_
_entity_poly.entity_id
_entity_poly.type
_entity_poly.pdbx_seq_one_letter_code
_entity_poly.pdbx_strand_id
1 'polypeptide(L)'
;MDHSVKLTREQLLNTLYGTSYNMDGSVVKDTETIRNYTIEVIDKKVHLKTFNIPVQILVENEWCDIENVVSDEDLSLIYSTFQEVHLDSEIILDTDDPTGISVRSRERVRDLSNLISEAGIDLPREFSWVDGASETSGVIILPQDDYDKVFIATDPDKDGVPSIVFIESQIEEEQERPYYVKENGKTYIYVDHFSGGGGSQDSPYLVENEEDLNNVRNNLSAYYTQTQDIIMTSYQTGSGWNPISNFSGFFDGRGFEIKDLYIKRTQNNIGLFGEQKNGTIRRVRLTNVSITGNGSYVAALVGLKSNGEISDCAVLSGEIRNEGVSASRTGGIVGEQSAGTIKRNYNHAAVYSDGSFCGGIIGKNSAGSINSCYSTGKVIDTTLAKNASYHGGFCGSNSGSIPAGENFYNIDAQNKVAKGEGTPLSEVDMKKVSSYPYNFRDRWYMGDYHINKGFPENRSFIKYKKGKGTPTDPYLIYNLFDFEQVRHFADAHFRMENDIIFDYPKNGNGWTPIGGGDFEGNSSKWWGTQFSGSFDGNGKAIGNMYIRRRGESYVGLFSSIYPGGILKNLTLIDVDVELGTWGGLLAGSLASGSSGRFSRIENCHVRKFNDFTYKTFSGSGRSGCGGLVGIMDEFSELENCSFNAPVQQQNGFYGGLVGGVTSYTKIKKCSVEGIFDQVSGTMGGIVGVINYRTAIQLFEDIVVHADMSNCSTAHGSFGNAYAGNWYSADYRMISKTTWKRIIVQAKGASRALGNFVVDSTYYSTATNSLFPEWVIDNCFYNRDLTGTSSSYYAFSPKFTPEINHESTLVVYDLIDVWGLDEKYLNGSPYLKKHRPSKLPILGFRNEIGLYYTDEAGNILRYLEYGTLVAGSTSEAYPVWLQNNADFPVKDMKVWVDPPTVKPGITVQLSLSNNPFVPVDEIPFSGTIPIGDARQFYIRFLSEVTVTEGGTFDMKAKASPA
;
A
#
# COMPACT_ATOMS: atom_id res chain seq x y z
N MET A 1 20.93 5.62 -42.37
CA MET A 1 22.22 6.35 -42.56
C MET A 1 22.86 5.87 -43.86
N ASP A 2 23.99 6.43 -44.30
CA ASP A 2 24.78 5.82 -45.38
C ASP A 2 25.51 4.59 -44.80
N HIS A 3 24.88 3.41 -44.89
CA HIS A 3 25.38 2.15 -44.32
C HIS A 3 26.59 1.58 -45.11
N SER A 4 27.30 2.40 -45.88
CA SER A 4 28.47 2.00 -46.67
C SER A 4 29.78 1.96 -45.88
N VAL A 5 29.77 2.39 -44.61
CA VAL A 5 30.96 2.38 -43.73
C VAL A 5 30.88 1.21 -42.74
N LYS A 6 31.76 0.21 -42.93
CA LYS A 6 31.90 -0.94 -42.01
C LYS A 6 32.53 -0.52 -40.68
N LEU A 7 32.12 -1.14 -39.57
CA LEU A 7 32.74 -0.98 -38.25
C LEU A 7 34.22 -1.37 -38.30
N THR A 8 35.07 -0.59 -37.64
CA THR A 8 36.47 -0.97 -37.44
C THR A 8 36.56 -2.13 -36.46
N ARG A 9 37.62 -2.95 -36.56
CA ARG A 9 37.86 -4.09 -35.67
C ARG A 9 37.91 -3.70 -34.18
N GLU A 10 38.39 -2.51 -33.87
CA GLU A 10 38.40 -1.97 -32.50
C GLU A 10 36.99 -1.65 -31.99
N GLN A 11 36.15 -1.01 -32.82
CA GLN A 11 34.74 -0.75 -32.49
C GLN A 11 33.98 -2.07 -32.29
N LEU A 12 34.21 -3.05 -33.15
CA LEU A 12 33.59 -4.36 -33.06
C LEU A 12 33.96 -5.12 -31.77
N LEU A 13 35.24 -5.13 -31.41
CA LEU A 13 35.72 -5.74 -30.17
C LEU A 13 35.12 -5.05 -28.94
N ASN A 14 35.01 -3.72 -28.94
CA ASN A 14 34.41 -2.99 -27.83
C ASN A 14 32.91 -3.28 -27.66
N THR A 15 32.18 -3.47 -28.78
CA THR A 15 30.76 -3.89 -28.77
C THR A 15 30.57 -5.33 -28.29
N LEU A 16 31.51 -6.23 -28.61
CA LEU A 16 31.50 -7.65 -28.22
C LEU A 16 31.81 -7.90 -26.74
N TYR A 17 32.62 -7.04 -26.09
CA TYR A 17 32.99 -7.18 -24.68
C TYR A 17 32.11 -6.39 -23.69
N GLY A 18 30.95 -5.90 -24.13
CA GLY A 18 29.90 -5.40 -23.21
C GLY A 18 30.10 -4.01 -22.62
N THR A 19 30.77 -3.09 -23.34
CA THR A 19 30.76 -1.66 -22.99
C THR A 19 30.36 -0.80 -24.18
N SER A 20 29.09 -0.37 -24.22
CA SER A 20 28.64 0.71 -25.09
C SER A 20 28.85 2.07 -24.39
N TYR A 21 29.38 3.04 -25.14
CA TYR A 21 29.60 4.41 -24.67
C TYR A 21 28.78 5.39 -25.52
N ASN A 22 28.21 6.41 -24.88
CA ASN A 22 27.81 7.62 -25.60
C ASN A 22 29.07 8.36 -26.10
N MET A 23 28.95 9.24 -27.11
CA MET A 23 30.08 10.06 -27.60
C MET A 23 30.72 10.98 -26.53
N ASP A 24 30.11 11.10 -25.34
CA ASP A 24 30.62 11.84 -24.18
C ASP A 24 31.40 10.98 -23.17
N GLY A 25 31.54 9.67 -23.41
CA GLY A 25 32.29 8.75 -22.55
C GLY A 25 31.51 8.21 -21.35
N SER A 26 30.19 8.39 -21.28
CA SER A 26 29.35 7.70 -20.29
C SER A 26 29.05 6.24 -20.68
N VAL A 27 29.08 5.34 -19.69
CA VAL A 27 28.87 3.88 -19.83
C VAL A 27 27.38 3.55 -19.76
N VAL A 28 26.87 2.74 -20.70
CA VAL A 28 25.58 2.04 -20.57
C VAL A 28 25.88 0.61 -20.10
N LYS A 29 25.31 0.19 -18.98
CA LYS A 29 25.47 -1.18 -18.45
C LYS A 29 24.26 -2.03 -18.82
N ASP A 30 24.52 -3.28 -19.18
CA ASP A 30 23.57 -4.38 -19.38
C ASP A 30 22.58 -4.21 -20.55
N THR A 31 23.05 -3.81 -21.73
CA THR A 31 22.26 -3.87 -22.98
C THR A 31 22.79 -4.95 -23.91
N GLU A 32 21.91 -5.83 -24.40
CA GLU A 32 22.18 -6.71 -25.53
C GLU A 32 22.71 -5.88 -26.71
N THR A 33 23.95 -6.12 -27.15
CA THR A 33 24.59 -5.37 -28.25
C THR A 33 24.57 -6.12 -29.57
N ILE A 34 24.37 -7.43 -29.53
CA ILE A 34 24.28 -8.33 -30.68
C ILE A 34 23.14 -9.30 -30.39
N ARG A 35 22.28 -9.55 -31.37
CA ARG A 35 21.18 -10.49 -31.24
C ARG A 35 21.06 -11.44 -32.43
N ASN A 36 20.60 -12.65 -32.15
CA ASN A 36 20.31 -13.71 -33.12
C ASN A 36 18.82 -13.78 -33.48
N TYR A 37 18.09 -12.66 -33.36
CA TYR A 37 16.69 -12.59 -33.74
C TYR A 37 16.35 -11.22 -34.35
N THR A 38 15.29 -11.17 -35.15
CA THR A 38 14.70 -9.92 -35.62
C THR A 38 13.35 -9.68 -34.94
N ILE A 39 12.97 -8.41 -34.83
CA ILE A 39 11.65 -7.98 -34.35
C ILE A 39 10.99 -7.18 -35.46
N GLU A 40 9.80 -7.58 -35.88
CA GLU A 40 8.99 -6.88 -36.88
C GLU A 40 7.56 -6.74 -36.37
N VAL A 41 6.90 -5.61 -36.65
CA VAL A 41 5.46 -5.46 -36.39
C VAL A 41 4.71 -5.68 -37.70
N ILE A 42 3.96 -6.78 -37.78
CA ILE A 42 3.17 -7.18 -38.96
C ILE A 42 1.71 -7.33 -38.50
N ASP A 43 0.78 -6.68 -39.17
CA ASP A 43 -0.67 -6.76 -38.88
C ASP A 43 -1.04 -6.54 -37.39
N LYS A 44 -0.38 -5.58 -36.73
CA LYS A 44 -0.53 -5.27 -35.28
C LYS A 44 -0.10 -6.39 -34.33
N LYS A 45 0.76 -7.29 -34.79
CA LYS A 45 1.39 -8.32 -33.99
C LYS A 45 2.90 -8.17 -34.06
N VAL A 46 3.58 -8.45 -32.96
CA VAL A 46 5.04 -8.50 -32.90
C VAL A 46 5.49 -9.88 -33.35
N HIS A 47 6.23 -9.95 -34.44
CA HIS A 47 6.88 -11.14 -34.96
C HIS A 47 8.36 -11.14 -34.55
N LEU A 48 8.76 -12.17 -33.80
CA LEU A 48 10.13 -12.44 -33.41
C LEU A 48 10.64 -13.63 -34.21
N LYS A 49 11.59 -13.44 -35.11
CA LYS A 49 12.22 -14.54 -35.86
C LYS A 49 13.58 -14.81 -35.27
N THR A 50 13.81 -16.03 -34.78
CA THR A 50 15.09 -16.44 -34.20
C THR A 50 15.95 -17.14 -35.23
N PHE A 51 17.27 -17.04 -35.07
CA PHE A 51 18.28 -17.56 -35.99
C PHE A 51 19.40 -18.26 -35.22
N ASN A 52 20.03 -19.24 -35.85
CA ASN A 52 21.16 -20.00 -35.28
C ASN A 52 22.49 -19.24 -35.27
N ILE A 53 22.54 -18.06 -35.89
CA ILE A 53 23.68 -17.14 -35.92
C ILE A 53 23.21 -15.73 -35.59
N PRO A 54 24.08 -14.85 -35.06
CA PRO A 54 23.78 -13.44 -34.92
C PRO A 54 23.36 -12.80 -36.25
N VAL A 55 22.29 -12.00 -36.24
CA VAL A 55 21.78 -11.33 -37.46
C VAL A 55 21.74 -9.81 -37.32
N GLN A 56 21.65 -9.28 -36.10
CA GLN A 56 21.61 -7.84 -35.86
C GLN A 56 22.59 -7.40 -34.78
N ILE A 57 23.12 -6.18 -34.94
CA ILE A 57 24.04 -5.53 -34.01
C ILE A 57 23.56 -4.10 -33.73
N LEU A 58 23.64 -3.68 -32.47
CA LEU A 58 23.22 -2.35 -32.03
C LEU A 58 24.34 -1.34 -32.33
N VAL A 59 24.04 -0.38 -33.20
CA VAL A 59 24.96 0.70 -33.61
C VAL A 59 24.26 2.03 -33.38
N GLU A 60 24.83 2.89 -32.54
CA GLU A 60 24.27 4.24 -32.25
C GLU A 60 22.78 4.23 -31.82
N ASN A 61 22.37 3.21 -31.06
CA ASN A 61 20.99 2.95 -30.61
C ASN A 61 20.00 2.49 -31.72
N GLU A 62 20.48 2.13 -32.91
CA GLU A 62 19.68 1.50 -33.97
C GLU A 62 20.16 0.04 -34.21
N TRP A 63 19.21 -0.88 -34.35
CA TRP A 63 19.51 -2.27 -34.73
C TRP A 63 19.77 -2.36 -36.22
N CYS A 64 20.98 -2.78 -36.60
CA CYS A 64 21.40 -2.93 -37.99
C CYS A 64 21.70 -4.39 -38.33
N ASP A 65 21.43 -4.81 -39.56
CA ASP A 65 21.83 -6.13 -40.05
C ASP A 65 23.35 -6.26 -40.02
N ILE A 66 23.85 -7.32 -39.37
CA ILE A 66 25.26 -7.47 -39.06
C ILE A 66 26.14 -7.55 -40.33
N GLU A 67 25.63 -8.16 -41.39
CA GLU A 67 26.32 -8.30 -42.68
C GLU A 67 26.55 -6.95 -43.38
N ASN A 68 25.70 -5.97 -43.11
CA ASN A 68 25.81 -4.64 -43.71
C ASN A 68 26.87 -3.77 -43.03
N VAL A 69 27.20 -4.06 -41.77
CA VAL A 69 28.07 -3.19 -40.95
C VAL A 69 29.36 -3.86 -40.48
N VAL A 70 29.57 -5.16 -40.72
CA VAL A 70 30.79 -5.91 -40.34
C VAL A 70 31.57 -6.41 -41.58
N SER A 71 32.90 -6.50 -41.47
CA SER A 71 33.76 -7.04 -42.53
C SER A 71 33.59 -8.55 -42.68
N ASP A 72 33.73 -9.11 -43.89
CA ASP A 72 33.49 -10.53 -44.16
C ASP A 72 34.44 -11.45 -43.35
N GLU A 73 35.67 -10.96 -43.09
CA GLU A 73 36.68 -11.64 -42.27
C GLU A 73 36.25 -11.69 -40.79
N ASP A 74 35.76 -10.57 -40.24
CA ASP A 74 35.31 -10.51 -38.86
C ASP A 74 33.94 -11.19 -38.66
N LEU A 75 33.08 -11.16 -39.67
CA LEU A 75 31.78 -11.86 -39.68
C LEU A 75 31.98 -13.38 -39.54
N SER A 76 32.95 -13.94 -40.26
CA SER A 76 33.31 -15.36 -40.16
C SER A 76 33.76 -15.75 -38.75
N LEU A 77 34.51 -14.85 -38.08
CA LEU A 77 34.93 -15.04 -36.70
C LEU A 77 33.75 -14.99 -35.72
N ILE A 78 32.84 -14.00 -35.87
CA ILE A 78 31.62 -13.90 -35.06
C ILE A 78 30.75 -15.14 -35.23
N TYR A 79 30.45 -15.56 -36.46
CA TYR A 79 29.65 -16.76 -36.71
C TYR A 79 30.28 -18.00 -36.09
N SER A 80 31.60 -18.18 -36.19
CA SER A 80 32.29 -19.31 -35.55
C SER A 80 32.27 -19.28 -34.01
N THR A 81 32.11 -18.09 -33.41
CA THR A 81 32.13 -17.89 -31.95
C THR A 81 30.74 -18.05 -31.34
N PHE A 82 29.68 -17.65 -32.06
CA PHE A 82 28.30 -17.56 -31.58
C PHE A 82 27.35 -18.57 -32.23
N GLN A 83 27.84 -19.52 -33.04
CA GLN A 83 26.99 -20.53 -33.66
C GLN A 83 26.27 -21.38 -32.60
N GLU A 84 24.96 -21.28 -32.54
CA GLU A 84 24.12 -22.08 -31.66
C GLU A 84 23.59 -23.35 -32.38
N VAL A 85 23.29 -24.40 -31.62
CA VAL A 85 22.81 -25.70 -32.15
C VAL A 85 21.27 -25.73 -32.16
N HIS A 86 20.62 -24.63 -32.50
CA HIS A 86 19.16 -24.50 -32.54
C HIS A 86 18.66 -24.18 -33.97
N LEU A 87 17.38 -24.45 -34.24
CA LEU A 87 16.74 -24.18 -35.54
C LEU A 87 15.92 -22.89 -35.46
N ASP A 88 15.76 -22.21 -36.59
CA ASP A 88 15.05 -20.93 -36.70
C ASP A 88 13.56 -21.08 -36.35
N SER A 89 13.09 -20.36 -35.33
CA SER A 89 11.69 -20.35 -34.89
C SER A 89 11.06 -18.97 -35.08
N GLU A 90 9.73 -18.89 -35.14
CA GLU A 90 8.99 -17.63 -35.20
C GLU A 90 8.01 -17.54 -34.03
N ILE A 91 8.05 -16.44 -33.28
CA ILE A 91 7.13 -16.19 -32.17
C ILE A 91 6.31 -14.96 -32.53
N ILE A 92 4.99 -15.13 -32.57
CA ILE A 92 4.04 -14.08 -32.88
C ILE A 92 3.32 -13.72 -31.59
N LEU A 93 3.45 -12.47 -31.15
CA LEU A 93 2.80 -11.96 -29.96
C LEU A 93 1.62 -11.07 -30.35
N ASP A 94 0.50 -11.22 -29.66
CA ASP A 94 -0.72 -10.43 -29.86
C ASP A 94 -0.60 -9.01 -29.23
N THR A 95 0.48 -8.30 -29.56
CA THR A 95 0.75 -6.90 -29.20
C THR A 95 1.33 -6.14 -30.39
N ASP A 96 1.09 -4.83 -30.49
CA ASP A 96 1.72 -3.95 -31.49
C ASP A 96 2.88 -3.11 -30.91
N ASP A 97 3.18 -3.24 -29.62
CA ASP A 97 4.30 -2.59 -28.94
C ASP A 97 5.44 -3.58 -28.65
N PRO A 98 6.57 -3.52 -29.38
CA PRO A 98 7.75 -4.35 -29.14
C PRO A 98 8.63 -3.84 -27.98
N THR A 99 8.29 -2.73 -27.33
CA THR A 99 9.17 -2.08 -26.33
C THR A 99 9.40 -2.99 -25.12
N GLY A 100 10.68 -3.24 -24.80
CA GLY A 100 11.06 -4.09 -23.67
C GLY A 100 10.96 -5.59 -23.94
N ILE A 101 10.58 -5.99 -25.15
CA ILE A 101 10.55 -7.39 -25.57
C ILE A 101 11.93 -7.78 -26.13
N SER A 102 12.47 -8.89 -25.62
CA SER A 102 13.73 -9.46 -26.12
C SER A 102 13.71 -10.99 -26.04
N VAL A 103 14.44 -11.66 -26.91
CA VAL A 103 14.61 -13.12 -26.86
C VAL A 103 15.93 -13.42 -26.19
N ARG A 104 15.90 -14.20 -25.11
CA ARG A 104 17.09 -14.78 -24.50
C ARG A 104 17.26 -16.22 -24.98
N SER A 105 18.42 -16.46 -25.59
CA SER A 105 18.87 -17.78 -25.99
C SER A 105 19.49 -18.55 -24.79
N ARG A 106 20.42 -19.47 -25.04
CA ARG A 106 20.86 -20.54 -24.12
C ARG A 106 21.53 -20.08 -22.80
N GLU A 107 21.76 -18.79 -22.59
CA GLU A 107 22.45 -18.26 -21.39
C GLU A 107 21.71 -18.55 -20.07
N ARG A 108 20.38 -18.75 -20.08
CA ARG A 108 19.60 -19.25 -18.93
C ARG A 108 19.38 -20.78 -18.90
N VAL A 109 19.72 -21.52 -19.95
CA VAL A 109 19.53 -22.99 -19.98
C VAL A 109 20.44 -23.70 -18.97
N ARG A 110 21.59 -23.11 -18.61
CA ARG A 110 22.42 -23.61 -17.50
C ARG A 110 21.70 -23.54 -16.15
N ASP A 111 20.92 -22.49 -15.92
CA ASP A 111 20.15 -22.28 -14.68
C ASP A 111 18.88 -23.15 -14.64
N LEU A 112 18.35 -23.52 -15.80
CA LEU A 112 17.18 -24.39 -15.99
C LEU A 112 17.51 -25.88 -16.12
N SER A 113 18.79 -26.25 -16.17
CA SER A 113 19.24 -27.63 -16.44
C SER A 113 18.68 -28.66 -15.46
N ASN A 114 18.51 -28.28 -14.19
CA ASN A 114 17.88 -29.11 -13.17
C ASN A 114 16.39 -29.34 -13.48
N LEU A 115 15.65 -28.30 -13.85
CA LEU A 115 14.21 -28.36 -14.18
C LEU A 115 13.94 -29.20 -15.43
N ILE A 116 14.77 -29.04 -16.47
CA ILE A 116 14.69 -29.84 -17.71
C ILE A 116 14.91 -31.32 -17.40
N SER A 117 15.88 -31.62 -16.53
CA SER A 117 16.16 -32.99 -16.08
C SER A 117 15.03 -33.56 -15.21
N GLU A 118 14.48 -32.77 -14.29
CA GLU A 118 13.35 -33.16 -13.43
C GLU A 118 12.06 -33.40 -14.21
N ALA A 119 11.84 -32.64 -15.30
CA ALA A 119 10.74 -32.85 -16.24
C ALA A 119 10.93 -34.07 -17.16
N GLY A 120 12.07 -34.77 -17.06
CA GLY A 120 12.39 -35.95 -17.88
C GLY A 120 12.65 -35.63 -19.35
N ILE A 121 13.21 -34.45 -19.63
CA ILE A 121 13.55 -34.01 -20.99
C ILE A 121 15.01 -34.36 -21.26
N ASP A 122 15.24 -35.50 -21.91
CA ASP A 122 16.61 -36.03 -22.12
C ASP A 122 17.44 -35.22 -23.13
N LEU A 123 16.78 -34.61 -24.13
CA LEU A 123 17.42 -33.84 -25.21
C LEU A 123 16.52 -32.67 -25.68
N PRO A 124 16.59 -31.48 -25.05
CA PRO A 124 15.86 -30.32 -25.55
C PRO A 124 16.43 -29.91 -26.92
N ARG A 125 15.61 -30.03 -27.97
CA ARG A 125 15.98 -29.67 -29.36
C ARG A 125 15.94 -28.15 -29.58
N GLU A 126 14.95 -27.48 -29.01
CA GLU A 126 14.72 -26.03 -29.13
C GLU A 126 14.27 -25.43 -27.81
N PHE A 127 14.74 -24.21 -27.53
CA PHE A 127 14.34 -23.42 -26.38
C PHE A 127 14.51 -21.94 -26.70
N SER A 128 13.47 -21.15 -26.48
CA SER A 128 13.51 -19.69 -26.58
C SER A 128 12.78 -19.10 -25.39
N TRP A 129 13.41 -18.16 -24.70
CA TRP A 129 12.81 -17.43 -23.59
C TRP A 129 12.54 -16.00 -24.06
N VAL A 130 11.29 -15.52 -23.96
CA VAL A 130 10.95 -14.15 -24.34
C VAL A 130 10.76 -13.31 -23.08
N ASP A 131 11.68 -12.38 -22.85
CA ASP A 131 11.53 -11.37 -21.81
C ASP A 131 10.54 -10.29 -22.25
N GLY A 132 9.76 -9.77 -21.30
CA GLY A 132 8.84 -8.66 -21.54
C GLY A 132 7.51 -9.04 -22.21
N ALA A 133 7.32 -10.32 -22.57
CA ALA A 133 6.09 -10.85 -23.15
C ALA A 133 5.24 -11.67 -22.16
N SER A 134 5.52 -11.57 -20.87
CA SER A 134 4.86 -12.32 -19.79
C SER A 134 3.36 -12.07 -19.65
N GLU A 135 2.81 -11.07 -20.36
CA GLU A 135 1.41 -10.67 -20.30
C GLU A 135 0.68 -10.79 -21.66
N THR A 136 1.31 -11.45 -22.63
CA THR A 136 0.87 -11.38 -24.03
C THR A 136 0.52 -12.76 -24.57
N SER A 137 -0.72 -12.92 -25.06
CA SER A 137 -1.11 -14.10 -25.87
C SER A 137 -0.28 -14.18 -27.15
N GLY A 138 -0.18 -15.37 -27.74
CA GLY A 138 0.57 -15.50 -28.97
C GLY A 138 0.59 -16.90 -29.59
N VAL A 139 1.38 -17.01 -30.66
CA VAL A 139 1.63 -18.24 -31.39
C VAL A 139 3.13 -18.43 -31.52
N ILE A 140 3.65 -19.56 -31.04
CA ILE A 140 5.04 -19.98 -31.29
C ILE A 140 5.02 -20.99 -32.43
N ILE A 141 5.81 -20.74 -33.46
CA ILE A 141 5.92 -21.56 -34.66
C ILE A 141 7.30 -22.20 -34.66
N LEU A 142 7.33 -23.51 -34.39
CA LEU A 142 8.55 -24.31 -34.51
C LEU A 142 8.76 -24.75 -35.96
N PRO A 143 10.02 -24.83 -36.43
CA PRO A 143 10.36 -25.07 -37.83
C PRO A 143 10.05 -26.48 -38.33
N GLN A 144 9.79 -27.44 -37.45
CA GLN A 144 9.53 -28.84 -37.80
C GLN A 144 8.22 -29.35 -37.18
N ASP A 145 7.76 -30.53 -37.58
CA ASP A 145 6.60 -31.20 -37.00
C ASP A 145 6.94 -32.57 -36.38
N ASP A 146 8.22 -32.92 -36.29
CA ASP A 146 8.72 -34.19 -35.76
C ASP A 146 9.01 -34.16 -34.25
N TYR A 147 8.63 -33.09 -33.53
CA TYR A 147 8.76 -33.04 -32.07
C TYR A 147 7.85 -34.08 -31.40
N ASP A 148 8.43 -34.96 -30.59
CA ASP A 148 7.69 -36.01 -29.86
C ASP A 148 6.84 -35.43 -28.72
N LYS A 149 7.31 -34.36 -28.08
CA LYS A 149 6.66 -33.65 -26.97
C LYS A 149 6.98 -32.16 -27.04
N VAL A 150 6.02 -31.32 -26.66
CA VAL A 150 6.16 -29.87 -26.60
C VAL A 150 5.99 -29.42 -25.15
N PHE A 151 6.83 -28.49 -24.70
CA PHE A 151 6.78 -27.95 -23.35
C PHE A 151 6.86 -26.41 -23.37
N ILE A 152 6.22 -25.75 -22.40
CA ILE A 152 6.33 -24.31 -22.15
C ILE A 152 6.93 -24.10 -20.76
N ALA A 153 7.80 -23.10 -20.62
CA ALA A 153 8.32 -22.67 -19.33
C ALA A 153 7.51 -21.47 -18.81
N THR A 154 7.13 -21.49 -17.54
CA THR A 154 6.47 -20.35 -16.88
C THR A 154 7.51 -19.34 -16.40
N ASP A 155 7.05 -18.11 -16.11
CA ASP A 155 7.88 -17.15 -15.40
C ASP A 155 8.35 -17.68 -14.02
N PRO A 156 9.50 -17.21 -13.51
CA PRO A 156 10.02 -17.60 -12.21
C PRO A 156 9.11 -17.10 -11.08
N ASP A 157 8.89 -17.94 -10.07
CA ASP A 157 8.18 -17.54 -8.85
C ASP A 157 9.05 -16.64 -7.93
N LYS A 158 8.52 -16.28 -6.76
CA LYS A 158 9.21 -15.44 -5.76
C LYS A 158 10.53 -16.01 -5.22
N ASP A 159 10.76 -17.31 -5.40
CA ASP A 159 11.99 -18.00 -5.02
C ASP A 159 12.96 -18.07 -6.22
N GLY A 160 12.58 -17.48 -7.36
CA GLY A 160 13.36 -17.39 -8.58
C GLY A 160 13.28 -18.64 -9.45
N VAL A 161 12.29 -19.52 -9.24
CA VAL A 161 12.23 -20.83 -9.89
C VAL A 161 11.07 -20.88 -10.90
N PRO A 162 11.34 -21.05 -12.21
CA PRO A 162 10.31 -21.29 -13.23
C PRO A 162 9.84 -22.75 -13.25
N SER A 163 8.67 -23.03 -13.82
CA SER A 163 8.13 -24.39 -13.98
C SER A 163 8.04 -24.80 -15.45
N ILE A 164 8.18 -26.09 -15.77
CA ILE A 164 8.06 -26.64 -17.13
C ILE A 164 6.75 -27.41 -17.25
N VAL A 165 5.92 -27.06 -18.21
CA VAL A 165 4.58 -27.62 -18.44
C VAL A 165 4.55 -28.32 -19.79
N PHE A 166 4.08 -29.57 -19.82
CA PHE A 166 3.84 -30.31 -21.06
C PHE A 166 2.57 -29.83 -21.75
N ILE A 167 2.62 -29.64 -23.06
CA ILE A 167 1.50 -29.19 -23.89
C ILE A 167 1.01 -30.35 -24.76
N GLU A 168 -0.30 -30.55 -24.79
CA GLU A 168 -0.93 -31.59 -25.60
C GLU A 168 -1.21 -31.11 -27.02
N SER A 169 -1.25 -32.05 -27.98
CA SER A 169 -1.69 -31.76 -29.34
C SER A 169 -3.19 -31.45 -29.36
N GLN A 170 -3.63 -30.57 -30.25
CA GLN A 170 -5.05 -30.32 -30.44
C GLN A 170 -5.76 -31.60 -30.94
N ILE A 171 -6.77 -32.05 -30.20
CA ILE A 171 -7.59 -33.23 -30.53
C ILE A 171 -9.04 -32.87 -30.87
N GLU A 172 -9.50 -31.68 -30.48
CA GLU A 172 -10.85 -31.16 -30.73
C GLU A 172 -10.81 -29.73 -31.27
N GLU A 173 -11.76 -29.38 -32.13
CA GLU A 173 -11.85 -28.07 -32.81
C GLU A 173 -12.04 -26.90 -31.81
N GLU A 174 -12.61 -27.17 -30.63
CA GLU A 174 -12.89 -26.21 -29.55
C GLU A 174 -11.98 -26.38 -28.31
N GLN A 175 -10.82 -27.03 -28.46
CA GLN A 175 -9.88 -27.24 -27.33
C GLN A 175 -9.31 -25.90 -26.80
N GLU A 176 -9.33 -25.72 -25.48
CA GLU A 176 -8.76 -24.53 -24.81
C GLU A 176 -7.22 -24.51 -24.89
N ARG A 177 -6.64 -23.32 -25.12
CA ARG A 177 -5.18 -23.09 -25.17
C ARG A 177 -4.57 -23.19 -23.75
N PRO A 178 -3.27 -23.56 -23.59
CA PRO A 178 -2.33 -23.83 -24.66
C PRO A 178 -2.44 -25.23 -25.26
N TYR A 179 -2.35 -25.32 -26.57
CA TYR A 179 -2.25 -26.56 -27.34
C TYR A 179 -1.27 -26.35 -28.49
N TYR A 180 -0.80 -27.46 -29.08
CA TYR A 180 -0.05 -27.37 -30.33
C TYR A 180 -0.73 -28.11 -31.49
N VAL A 181 -0.48 -27.63 -32.71
CA VAL A 181 -0.96 -28.21 -33.96
C VAL A 181 0.22 -28.44 -34.88
N LYS A 182 0.23 -29.57 -35.57
CA LYS A 182 1.25 -29.90 -36.58
C LYS A 182 0.65 -29.73 -37.97
N GLU A 183 1.10 -28.71 -38.69
CA GLU A 183 0.56 -28.34 -39.99
C GLU A 183 1.66 -27.84 -40.93
N ASN A 184 1.61 -28.26 -42.19
CA ASN A 184 2.54 -27.81 -43.24
C ASN A 184 4.03 -28.01 -42.88
N GLY A 185 4.36 -29.09 -42.16
CA GLY A 185 5.74 -29.37 -41.74
C GLY A 185 6.24 -28.54 -40.55
N LYS A 186 5.36 -27.78 -39.88
CA LYS A 186 5.67 -26.93 -38.72
C LYS A 186 4.77 -27.27 -37.53
N THR A 187 5.22 -26.89 -36.33
CA THR A 187 4.41 -27.02 -35.10
C THR A 187 4.01 -25.63 -34.60
N TYR A 188 2.70 -25.36 -34.55
CA TYR A 188 2.12 -24.11 -34.04
C TYR A 188 1.66 -24.33 -32.60
N ILE A 189 2.18 -23.55 -31.67
CA ILE A 189 1.83 -23.58 -30.25
C ILE A 189 1.03 -22.32 -29.97
N TYR A 190 -0.23 -22.47 -29.62
CA TYR A 190 -1.11 -21.35 -29.29
C TYR A 190 -1.10 -21.14 -27.78
N VAL A 191 -0.94 -19.89 -27.33
CA VAL A 191 -0.89 -19.53 -25.91
C VAL A 191 -1.86 -18.38 -25.67
N ASP A 192 -2.78 -18.56 -24.72
CA ASP A 192 -3.64 -17.47 -24.24
C ASP A 192 -3.13 -16.94 -22.91
N HIS A 193 -3.27 -15.62 -22.75
CA HIS A 193 -2.99 -14.93 -21.52
C HIS A 193 -4.25 -14.26 -20.96
N PHE A 194 -4.27 -14.13 -19.64
CA PHE A 194 -5.21 -13.27 -18.95
C PHE A 194 -5.07 -11.83 -19.45
N SER A 195 -6.05 -10.97 -19.17
CA SER A 195 -5.99 -9.53 -19.46
C SER A 195 -4.78 -8.76 -18.86
N GLY A 196 -3.92 -9.43 -18.08
CA GLY A 196 -2.61 -8.96 -17.66
C GLY A 196 -2.05 -9.82 -16.50
N GLY A 197 -0.85 -9.47 -16.03
CA GLY A 197 -0.17 -10.10 -14.89
C GLY A 197 0.41 -11.49 -15.15
N GLY A 198 1.44 -11.89 -14.40
CA GLY A 198 2.18 -13.15 -14.60
C GLY A 198 1.75 -14.33 -13.72
N GLY A 199 0.62 -14.24 -13.01
CA GLY A 199 0.13 -15.28 -12.10
C GLY A 199 0.93 -15.46 -10.80
N SER A 200 1.91 -14.61 -10.54
CA SER A 200 2.71 -14.61 -9.32
C SER A 200 2.10 -13.72 -8.24
N GLN A 201 2.61 -13.79 -7.01
CA GLN A 201 2.09 -12.94 -5.94
C GLN A 201 2.31 -11.43 -6.20
N ASP A 202 3.44 -11.08 -6.82
CA ASP A 202 3.81 -9.68 -7.11
C ASP A 202 3.22 -9.18 -8.44
N SER A 203 2.86 -10.11 -9.33
CA SER A 203 2.15 -9.85 -10.59
C SER A 203 1.04 -10.91 -10.77
N PRO A 204 -0.10 -10.77 -10.06
CA PRO A 204 -1.21 -11.72 -10.17
C PRO A 204 -1.90 -11.57 -11.52
N TYR A 205 -2.44 -12.65 -12.06
CA TYR A 205 -3.28 -12.61 -13.26
C TYR A 205 -4.48 -11.67 -13.04
N LEU A 206 -4.69 -10.77 -14.00
CA LEU A 206 -5.81 -9.83 -13.99
C LEU A 206 -7.05 -10.51 -14.57
N VAL A 207 -8.12 -10.57 -13.78
CA VAL A 207 -9.38 -11.19 -14.17
C VAL A 207 -10.40 -10.10 -14.45
N GLU A 208 -10.57 -9.75 -15.72
CA GLU A 208 -11.37 -8.60 -16.15
C GLU A 208 -12.73 -9.00 -16.74
N ASN A 209 -12.81 -10.19 -17.32
CA ASN A 209 -13.99 -10.63 -18.07
C ASN A 209 -14.31 -12.11 -17.79
N GLU A 210 -15.36 -12.62 -18.44
CA GLU A 210 -15.82 -14.00 -18.25
C GLU A 210 -14.85 -15.05 -18.80
N GLU A 211 -14.05 -14.71 -19.81
CA GLU A 211 -13.02 -15.56 -20.40
C GLU A 211 -11.80 -15.68 -19.49
N ASP A 212 -11.30 -14.58 -18.93
CA ASP A 212 -10.26 -14.61 -17.89
C ASP A 212 -10.69 -15.47 -16.71
N LEU A 213 -11.94 -15.29 -16.24
CA LEU A 213 -12.48 -16.08 -15.15
C LEU A 213 -12.55 -17.57 -15.51
N ASN A 214 -12.86 -17.91 -16.76
CA ASN A 214 -12.82 -19.28 -17.26
C ASN A 214 -11.39 -19.84 -17.22
N ASN A 215 -10.41 -19.05 -17.67
CA ASN A 215 -9.00 -19.42 -17.77
C ASN A 215 -8.31 -19.68 -16.42
N VAL A 216 -8.91 -19.25 -15.29
CA VAL A 216 -8.44 -19.63 -13.93
C VAL A 216 -8.26 -21.14 -13.78
N ARG A 217 -9.05 -21.95 -14.49
CA ARG A 217 -8.94 -23.43 -14.47
C ARG A 217 -7.61 -23.96 -15.02
N ASN A 218 -6.88 -23.16 -15.78
CA ASN A 218 -5.65 -23.58 -16.45
C ASN A 218 -4.42 -23.46 -15.54
N ASN A 219 -4.50 -22.71 -14.44
CA ASN A 219 -3.43 -22.63 -13.43
C ASN A 219 -3.97 -22.48 -12.01
N LEU A 220 -4.60 -23.54 -11.51
CA LEU A 220 -5.33 -23.58 -10.24
C LEU A 220 -4.53 -23.17 -8.99
N SER A 221 -3.19 -23.09 -9.06
CA SER A 221 -2.28 -22.70 -7.98
C SER A 221 -1.79 -21.23 -8.05
N ALA A 222 -2.09 -20.51 -9.12
CA ALA A 222 -1.62 -19.14 -9.33
C ALA A 222 -2.35 -18.08 -8.48
N TYR A 223 -1.89 -16.83 -8.57
CA TYR A 223 -2.51 -15.66 -7.97
C TYR A 223 -3.35 -14.91 -8.99
N TYR A 224 -4.56 -14.52 -8.58
CA TYR A 224 -5.58 -13.88 -9.41
C TYR A 224 -6.14 -12.65 -8.71
N THR A 225 -6.37 -11.60 -9.48
CA THR A 225 -6.94 -10.35 -9.01
C THR A 225 -8.01 -9.86 -9.99
N GLN A 226 -9.25 -9.77 -9.53
CA GLN A 226 -10.33 -9.21 -10.33
C GLN A 226 -10.22 -7.67 -10.37
N THR A 227 -10.26 -7.05 -11.54
CA THR A 227 -10.08 -5.59 -11.70
C THR A 227 -11.35 -4.83 -12.02
N GLN A 228 -12.43 -5.52 -12.37
CA GLN A 228 -13.73 -4.94 -12.69
C GLN A 228 -14.89 -5.92 -12.45
N ASP A 229 -16.13 -5.43 -12.51
CA ASP A 229 -17.31 -6.29 -12.45
C ASP A 229 -17.39 -7.19 -13.70
N ILE A 230 -17.76 -8.45 -13.52
CA ILE A 230 -17.90 -9.44 -14.59
C ILE A 230 -19.37 -9.81 -14.74
N ILE A 231 -19.88 -9.86 -15.97
CA ILE A 231 -21.25 -10.28 -16.28
C ILE A 231 -21.16 -11.59 -17.06
N MET A 232 -21.78 -12.66 -16.54
CA MET A 232 -21.65 -14.03 -17.07
C MET A 232 -22.56 -14.29 -18.27
N THR A 233 -22.41 -13.55 -19.36
CA THR A 233 -23.33 -13.61 -20.52
C THR A 233 -23.21 -14.90 -21.34
N SER A 234 -22.02 -15.47 -21.48
CA SER A 234 -21.78 -16.62 -22.37
C SER A 234 -22.32 -17.94 -21.81
N TYR A 235 -22.57 -18.00 -20.51
CA TYR A 235 -22.94 -19.22 -19.80
C TYR A 235 -24.42 -19.29 -19.41
N GLN A 236 -25.32 -18.61 -20.12
CA GLN A 236 -26.74 -18.50 -19.76
C GLN A 236 -27.65 -19.61 -20.32
N THR A 237 -27.11 -20.60 -21.04
CA THR A 237 -27.91 -21.66 -21.68
C THR A 237 -27.43 -23.06 -21.30
N GLY A 238 -28.26 -24.08 -21.59
CA GLY A 238 -27.92 -25.48 -21.33
C GLY A 238 -27.56 -25.74 -19.86
N SER A 239 -26.38 -26.33 -19.66
CA SER A 239 -25.81 -26.63 -18.34
C SER A 239 -25.16 -25.43 -17.64
N GLY A 240 -24.98 -24.32 -18.35
CA GLY A 240 -24.33 -23.11 -17.83
C GLY A 240 -22.86 -23.27 -17.50
N TRP A 241 -22.38 -22.46 -16.55
CA TRP A 241 -20.99 -22.42 -16.11
C TRP A 241 -20.49 -23.81 -15.68
N ASN A 242 -19.27 -24.15 -16.08
CA ASN A 242 -18.59 -25.35 -15.61
C ASN A 242 -17.77 -25.02 -14.35
N PRO A 243 -18.08 -25.59 -13.17
CA PRO A 243 -17.39 -25.28 -11.92
C PRO A 243 -15.86 -25.48 -12.00
N ILE A 244 -15.08 -24.52 -11.49
CA ILE A 244 -13.61 -24.64 -11.40
C ILE A 244 -13.26 -25.64 -10.30
N SER A 245 -12.65 -26.77 -10.65
CA SER A 245 -12.34 -27.85 -9.71
C SER A 245 -10.88 -27.78 -9.21
N ASN A 246 -10.60 -28.35 -8.05
CA ASN A 246 -9.25 -28.47 -7.46
C ASN A 246 -8.48 -27.15 -7.23
N PHE A 247 -9.16 -26.01 -7.04
CA PHE A 247 -8.50 -24.73 -6.81
C PHE A 247 -7.60 -24.80 -5.56
N SER A 248 -6.36 -24.34 -5.68
CA SER A 248 -5.33 -24.38 -4.63
C SER A 248 -4.53 -23.07 -4.49
N GLY A 249 -4.76 -22.12 -5.38
CA GLY A 249 -4.09 -20.83 -5.48
C GLY A 249 -4.77 -19.73 -4.69
N PHE A 250 -4.64 -18.50 -5.19
CA PHE A 250 -5.14 -17.30 -4.53
C PHE A 250 -6.05 -16.50 -5.47
N PHE A 251 -7.34 -16.39 -5.13
CA PHE A 251 -8.29 -15.58 -5.90
C PHE A 251 -8.81 -14.42 -5.07
N ASP A 252 -8.53 -13.19 -5.51
CA ASP A 252 -8.96 -11.96 -4.87
C ASP A 252 -9.94 -11.19 -5.75
N GLY A 253 -11.23 -11.23 -5.40
CA GLY A 253 -12.28 -10.54 -6.14
C GLY A 253 -12.24 -9.00 -6.01
N ARG A 254 -11.39 -8.44 -5.14
CA ARG A 254 -11.29 -6.99 -4.83
C ARG A 254 -12.61 -6.29 -4.48
N GLY A 255 -13.70 -7.02 -4.23
CA GLY A 255 -15.02 -6.46 -4.03
C GLY A 255 -15.73 -6.02 -5.32
N PHE A 256 -15.24 -6.44 -6.48
CA PHE A 256 -16.03 -6.40 -7.71
C PHE A 256 -17.05 -7.53 -7.73
N GLU A 257 -18.11 -7.34 -8.51
CA GLU A 257 -19.21 -8.30 -8.59
C GLU A 257 -19.07 -9.21 -9.80
N ILE A 258 -19.34 -10.50 -9.62
CA ILE A 258 -19.62 -11.45 -10.69
C ILE A 258 -21.14 -11.61 -10.74
N LYS A 259 -21.74 -11.20 -11.86
CA LYS A 259 -23.18 -11.06 -12.05
C LYS A 259 -23.71 -12.19 -12.92
N ASP A 260 -24.92 -12.61 -12.60
CA ASP A 260 -25.72 -13.53 -13.41
C ASP A 260 -25.11 -14.94 -13.54
N LEU A 261 -24.40 -15.44 -12.53
CA LEU A 261 -23.87 -16.81 -12.55
C LEU A 261 -25.00 -17.85 -12.71
N TYR A 262 -25.05 -18.52 -13.86
CA TYR A 262 -26.01 -19.59 -14.16
C TYR A 262 -25.33 -20.96 -14.19
N ILE A 263 -25.84 -21.92 -13.40
CA ILE A 263 -25.38 -23.32 -13.40
C ILE A 263 -26.60 -24.24 -13.32
N LYS A 264 -26.72 -25.20 -14.24
CA LYS A 264 -27.75 -26.24 -14.21
C LYS A 264 -27.15 -27.61 -14.49
N ARG A 265 -26.69 -28.31 -13.45
CA ARG A 265 -25.89 -29.54 -13.60
C ARG A 265 -26.30 -30.64 -12.60
N THR A 266 -26.12 -31.90 -12.99
CA THR A 266 -26.45 -33.07 -12.16
C THR A 266 -25.23 -33.66 -11.43
N GLN A 267 -24.03 -33.16 -11.71
CA GLN A 267 -22.78 -33.63 -11.09
C GLN A 267 -22.63 -33.20 -9.62
N ASN A 268 -21.66 -33.78 -8.92
CA ASN A 268 -21.23 -33.29 -7.61
C ASN A 268 -20.36 -32.02 -7.75
N ASN A 269 -20.12 -31.31 -6.64
CA ASN A 269 -19.21 -30.16 -6.57
C ASN A 269 -19.70 -29.00 -7.46
N ILE A 270 -20.82 -28.39 -7.08
CA ILE A 270 -21.45 -27.29 -7.81
C ILE A 270 -21.22 -25.96 -7.07
N GLY A 271 -20.70 -24.98 -7.80
CA GLY A 271 -20.47 -23.59 -7.42
C GLY A 271 -19.66 -22.88 -8.50
N LEU A 272 -19.34 -21.59 -8.31
CA LEU A 272 -18.33 -20.93 -9.16
C LEU A 272 -17.04 -21.76 -9.19
N PHE A 273 -16.59 -22.16 -8.00
CA PHE A 273 -15.61 -23.20 -7.79
C PHE A 273 -16.32 -24.49 -7.36
N GLY A 274 -16.08 -25.58 -8.07
CA GLY A 274 -16.58 -26.89 -7.68
C GLY A 274 -15.87 -27.40 -6.43
N GLU A 275 -14.54 -27.29 -6.40
CA GLU A 275 -13.72 -27.74 -5.27
C GLU A 275 -12.57 -26.78 -4.97
N GLN A 276 -12.40 -26.45 -3.68
CA GLN A 276 -11.20 -25.82 -3.13
C GLN A 276 -10.40 -26.87 -2.35
N LYS A 277 -9.22 -27.23 -2.85
CA LYS A 277 -8.31 -28.15 -2.15
C LYS A 277 -7.50 -27.47 -1.07
N ASN A 278 -6.94 -26.30 -1.39
CA ASN A 278 -6.17 -25.45 -0.51
C ASN A 278 -6.32 -23.99 -0.96
N GLY A 279 -5.42 -23.09 -0.55
CA GLY A 279 -5.38 -21.73 -1.08
C GLY A 279 -6.38 -20.80 -0.44
N THR A 280 -6.61 -19.65 -1.06
CA THR A 280 -7.47 -18.57 -0.54
C THR A 280 -8.42 -18.07 -1.62
N ILE A 281 -9.71 -18.00 -1.30
CA ILE A 281 -10.70 -17.29 -2.11
C ILE A 281 -11.25 -16.16 -1.24
N ARG A 282 -11.07 -14.91 -1.66
CA ARG A 282 -11.50 -13.76 -0.87
C ARG A 282 -12.11 -12.63 -1.68
N ARG A 283 -12.94 -11.82 -1.01
CA ARG A 283 -13.53 -10.59 -1.58
C ARG A 283 -14.31 -10.81 -2.88
N VAL A 284 -14.86 -12.00 -3.07
CA VAL A 284 -15.73 -12.35 -4.20
C VAL A 284 -17.17 -11.96 -3.85
N ARG A 285 -17.82 -11.19 -4.72
CA ARG A 285 -19.24 -10.84 -4.60
C ARG A 285 -20.01 -11.44 -5.76
N LEU A 286 -21.00 -12.27 -5.46
CA LEU A 286 -21.90 -12.86 -6.45
C LEU A 286 -23.26 -12.15 -6.40
N THR A 287 -23.76 -11.71 -7.55
CA THR A 287 -25.06 -11.04 -7.66
C THR A 287 -25.92 -11.77 -8.67
N ASN A 288 -27.21 -11.94 -8.36
CA ASN A 288 -28.19 -12.60 -9.21
C ASN A 288 -27.79 -14.04 -9.63
N VAL A 289 -27.39 -14.87 -8.67
CA VAL A 289 -27.04 -16.26 -8.95
C VAL A 289 -28.28 -17.09 -9.30
N SER A 290 -28.16 -18.02 -10.25
CA SER A 290 -29.20 -18.99 -10.61
C SER A 290 -28.59 -20.38 -10.72
N ILE A 291 -28.60 -21.12 -9.62
CA ILE A 291 -27.93 -22.42 -9.52
C ILE A 291 -28.97 -23.51 -9.28
N THR A 292 -28.97 -24.55 -10.13
CA THR A 292 -29.77 -25.76 -9.98
C THR A 292 -28.86 -26.98 -10.07
N GLY A 293 -28.71 -27.66 -8.94
CA GLY A 293 -27.92 -28.89 -8.78
C GLY A 293 -28.80 -30.11 -8.52
N ASN A 294 -28.32 -31.31 -8.87
CA ASN A 294 -28.89 -32.59 -8.42
C ASN A 294 -27.87 -33.46 -7.66
N GLY A 295 -26.59 -33.10 -7.68
CA GLY A 295 -25.52 -33.85 -7.02
C GLY A 295 -25.27 -33.45 -5.56
N SER A 296 -24.21 -34.04 -5.00
CA SER A 296 -23.67 -33.69 -3.69
C SER A 296 -22.83 -32.41 -3.75
N TYR A 297 -22.88 -31.62 -2.68
CA TYR A 297 -22.10 -30.39 -2.49
C TYR A 297 -22.48 -29.29 -3.48
N VAL A 298 -23.52 -28.52 -3.15
CA VAL A 298 -24.05 -27.44 -3.99
C VAL A 298 -24.02 -26.13 -3.22
N ALA A 299 -23.41 -25.11 -3.80
CA ALA A 299 -23.45 -23.74 -3.28
C ALA A 299 -23.22 -22.72 -4.39
N ALA A 300 -23.26 -21.42 -4.06
CA ALA A 300 -22.90 -20.39 -5.01
C ALA A 300 -21.40 -20.25 -5.23
N LEU A 301 -20.61 -20.25 -4.16
CA LEU A 301 -19.17 -19.98 -4.26
C LEU A 301 -18.34 -21.26 -4.39
N VAL A 302 -18.39 -22.16 -3.39
CA VAL A 302 -17.61 -23.41 -3.37
C VAL A 302 -18.50 -24.61 -3.10
N GLY A 303 -18.49 -25.62 -3.98
CA GLY A 303 -19.16 -26.89 -3.72
C GLY A 303 -18.54 -27.62 -2.53
N LEU A 304 -17.32 -28.13 -2.70
CA LEU A 304 -16.56 -28.84 -1.67
C LEU A 304 -15.30 -28.06 -1.28
N LYS A 305 -15.15 -27.74 0.01
CA LYS A 305 -13.96 -27.10 0.57
C LYS A 305 -13.17 -28.11 1.41
N SER A 306 -12.09 -28.62 0.86
CA SER A 306 -11.23 -29.61 1.54
C SER A 306 -10.32 -28.97 2.59
N ASN A 307 -9.63 -27.87 2.25
CA ASN A 307 -8.80 -27.08 3.17
C ASN A 307 -8.72 -25.60 2.70
N GLY A 308 -7.84 -24.77 3.27
CA GLY A 308 -7.62 -23.37 2.85
C GLY A 308 -8.52 -22.35 3.55
N GLU A 309 -8.61 -21.13 2.99
CA GLU A 309 -9.41 -20.03 3.52
C GLU A 309 -10.46 -19.55 2.49
N ILE A 310 -11.67 -19.27 2.99
CA ILE A 310 -12.66 -18.44 2.28
C ILE A 310 -13.01 -17.25 3.18
N SER A 311 -12.73 -16.03 2.71
CA SER A 311 -12.93 -14.85 3.55
C SER A 311 -13.48 -13.64 2.83
N ASP A 312 -14.29 -12.86 3.56
CA ASP A 312 -14.80 -11.59 3.06
C ASP A 312 -15.58 -11.76 1.74
N CYS A 313 -16.31 -12.86 1.53
CA CYS A 313 -17.11 -13.11 0.32
C CYS A 313 -18.61 -12.92 0.56
N ALA A 314 -19.35 -12.59 -0.49
CA ALA A 314 -20.76 -12.28 -0.41
C ALA A 314 -21.58 -12.89 -1.56
N VAL A 315 -22.79 -13.34 -1.25
CA VAL A 315 -23.83 -13.64 -2.25
C VAL A 315 -24.99 -12.68 -2.00
N LEU A 316 -25.19 -11.73 -2.90
CA LEU A 316 -26.06 -10.56 -2.69
C LEU A 316 -27.51 -10.78 -3.10
N SER A 317 -27.76 -11.70 -4.02
CA SER A 317 -29.10 -12.04 -4.53
C SER A 317 -29.07 -13.29 -5.39
N GLY A 318 -30.25 -13.86 -5.65
CA GLY A 318 -30.42 -15.03 -6.50
C GLY A 318 -31.03 -16.23 -5.76
N GLU A 319 -30.97 -17.39 -6.42
CA GLU A 319 -31.48 -18.66 -5.91
C GLU A 319 -30.47 -19.79 -6.12
N ILE A 320 -30.35 -20.64 -5.10
CA ILE A 320 -29.54 -21.86 -5.10
C ILE A 320 -30.49 -23.02 -4.83
N ARG A 321 -30.65 -23.92 -5.79
CA ARG A 321 -31.60 -25.05 -5.73
C ARG A 321 -30.84 -26.36 -5.83
N ASN A 322 -31.10 -27.27 -4.90
CA ASN A 322 -30.64 -28.66 -4.98
C ASN A 322 -31.84 -29.61 -5.01
N GLU A 323 -32.08 -30.24 -6.16
CA GLU A 323 -33.19 -31.16 -6.41
C GLU A 323 -32.81 -32.64 -6.21
N GLY A 324 -31.66 -32.90 -5.59
CA GLY A 324 -31.18 -34.25 -5.25
C GLY A 324 -31.60 -34.68 -3.84
N VAL A 325 -32.20 -35.86 -3.72
CA VAL A 325 -32.79 -36.39 -2.46
C VAL A 325 -31.82 -37.16 -1.54
N SER A 326 -30.65 -37.60 -2.03
CA SER A 326 -29.77 -38.51 -1.27
C SER A 326 -28.46 -37.85 -0.82
N ALA A 327 -28.30 -37.65 0.49
CA ALA A 327 -27.09 -37.15 1.15
C ALA A 327 -26.54 -35.81 0.63
N SER A 328 -27.36 -35.00 -0.04
CA SER A 328 -26.95 -33.72 -0.63
C SER A 328 -26.71 -32.67 0.46
N ARG A 329 -25.58 -31.94 0.33
CA ARG A 329 -25.17 -30.83 1.20
C ARG A 329 -25.29 -29.54 0.41
N THR A 330 -26.13 -28.63 0.87
CA THR A 330 -26.45 -27.40 0.15
C THR A 330 -26.20 -26.19 1.05
N GLY A 331 -25.39 -25.23 0.59
CA GLY A 331 -25.13 -24.00 1.32
C GLY A 331 -25.26 -22.76 0.45
N GLY A 332 -25.46 -21.61 1.09
CA GLY A 332 -25.40 -20.32 0.37
C GLY A 332 -24.01 -20.03 -0.21
N ILE A 333 -22.96 -20.26 0.60
CA ILE A 333 -21.56 -20.00 0.23
C ILE A 333 -20.81 -21.30 -0.05
N VAL A 334 -20.91 -22.28 0.86
CA VAL A 334 -20.17 -23.55 0.77
C VAL A 334 -21.10 -24.76 0.89
N GLY A 335 -20.95 -25.77 0.04
CA GLY A 335 -21.72 -27.02 0.18
C GLY A 335 -21.28 -27.82 1.41
N GLU A 336 -20.02 -28.26 1.43
CA GLU A 336 -19.39 -28.92 2.58
C GLU A 336 -17.97 -28.40 2.82
N GLN A 337 -17.59 -28.29 4.09
CA GLN A 337 -16.21 -28.06 4.53
C GLN A 337 -15.66 -29.29 5.25
N SER A 338 -14.47 -29.73 4.86
CA SER A 338 -13.70 -30.79 5.54
C SER A 338 -12.64 -30.25 6.49
N ALA A 339 -12.02 -29.09 6.19
CA ALA A 339 -11.05 -28.42 7.04
C ALA A 339 -10.85 -26.92 6.65
N GLY A 340 -10.00 -26.22 7.40
CA GLY A 340 -9.62 -24.83 7.16
C GLY A 340 -10.57 -23.81 7.80
N THR A 341 -10.65 -22.61 7.19
CA THR A 341 -11.37 -21.47 7.78
C THR A 341 -12.34 -20.82 6.78
N ILE A 342 -13.55 -20.52 7.25
CA ILE A 342 -14.53 -19.65 6.60
C ILE A 342 -14.76 -18.46 7.53
N LYS A 343 -14.49 -17.23 7.09
CA LYS A 343 -14.66 -16.05 7.95
C LYS A 343 -15.21 -14.82 7.22
N ARG A 344 -16.09 -14.07 7.90
CA ARG A 344 -16.63 -12.79 7.39
C ARG A 344 -17.35 -12.90 6.06
N ASN A 345 -18.06 -14.00 5.85
CA ASN A 345 -18.85 -14.24 4.64
C ASN A 345 -20.33 -14.02 4.90
N TYR A 346 -21.09 -13.60 3.89
CA TYR A 346 -22.53 -13.45 4.05
C TYR A 346 -23.36 -13.82 2.81
N ASN A 347 -24.59 -14.29 3.06
CA ASN A 347 -25.52 -14.74 2.01
C ASN A 347 -26.92 -14.12 2.16
N HIS A 348 -27.40 -13.49 1.09
CA HIS A 348 -28.75 -12.97 0.93
C HIS A 348 -29.61 -13.80 -0.04
N ALA A 349 -29.02 -14.71 -0.84
CA ALA A 349 -29.75 -15.56 -1.77
C ALA A 349 -30.57 -16.64 -1.06
N ALA A 350 -31.70 -17.02 -1.66
CA ALA A 350 -32.53 -18.09 -1.15
C ALA A 350 -31.91 -19.46 -1.48
N VAL A 351 -31.97 -20.39 -0.51
CA VAL A 351 -31.45 -21.76 -0.64
C VAL A 351 -32.62 -22.73 -0.56
N TYR A 352 -32.81 -23.52 -1.60
CA TYR A 352 -33.83 -24.57 -1.70
C TYR A 352 -33.13 -25.92 -1.78
N SER A 353 -33.59 -26.91 -1.02
CA SER A 353 -32.96 -28.22 -1.03
C SER A 353 -33.97 -29.34 -0.80
N ASP A 354 -33.87 -30.41 -1.58
CA ASP A 354 -34.49 -31.71 -1.31
C ASP A 354 -33.55 -32.64 -0.49
N GLY A 355 -32.29 -32.23 -0.35
CA GLY A 355 -31.23 -33.00 0.30
C GLY A 355 -31.26 -33.00 1.83
N SER A 356 -30.36 -33.79 2.43
CA SER A 356 -30.34 -34.04 3.86
C SER A 356 -29.79 -32.88 4.69
N PHE A 357 -28.83 -32.10 4.20
CA PHE A 357 -28.18 -31.03 4.98
C PHE A 357 -28.21 -29.71 4.21
N CYS A 358 -28.90 -28.71 4.75
CA CYS A 358 -29.06 -27.42 4.09
C CYS A 358 -28.82 -26.28 5.08
N GLY A 359 -28.06 -25.26 4.67
CA GLY A 359 -27.79 -24.08 5.50
C GLY A 359 -27.68 -22.79 4.71
N GLY A 360 -28.00 -21.67 5.36
CA GLY A 360 -27.91 -20.33 4.74
C GLY A 360 -26.47 -19.93 4.37
N ILE A 361 -25.46 -20.42 5.08
CA ILE A 361 -24.03 -20.25 4.74
C ILE A 361 -23.42 -21.56 4.24
N ILE A 362 -23.63 -22.65 5.00
CA ILE A 362 -22.97 -23.93 4.72
C ILE A 362 -23.93 -25.12 4.88
N GLY A 363 -23.86 -26.09 3.98
CA GLY A 363 -24.64 -27.32 4.12
C GLY A 363 -24.15 -28.17 5.29
N LYS A 364 -22.85 -28.53 5.28
CA LYS A 364 -22.21 -29.32 6.32
C LYS A 364 -20.80 -28.84 6.66
N ASN A 365 -20.50 -28.67 7.95
CA ASN A 365 -19.15 -28.44 8.44
C ASN A 365 -18.61 -29.73 9.09
N SER A 366 -17.84 -30.53 8.36
CA SER A 366 -17.26 -31.77 8.88
C SER A 366 -16.08 -31.51 9.82
N ALA A 367 -15.25 -30.50 9.52
CA ALA A 367 -14.22 -29.97 10.41
C ALA A 367 -13.79 -28.56 9.99
N GLY A 368 -12.94 -27.90 10.77
CA GLY A 368 -12.50 -26.51 10.54
C GLY A 368 -13.33 -25.48 11.30
N SER A 369 -13.05 -24.19 11.07
CA SER A 369 -13.66 -23.07 11.82
C SER A 369 -14.49 -22.14 10.94
N ILE A 370 -15.64 -21.69 11.46
CA ILE A 370 -16.52 -20.73 10.80
C ILE A 370 -16.82 -19.57 11.76
N ASN A 371 -16.39 -18.36 11.40
CA ASN A 371 -16.45 -17.20 12.30
C ASN A 371 -16.97 -15.94 11.61
N SER A 372 -17.69 -15.10 12.35
CA SER A 372 -18.16 -13.79 11.86
C SER A 372 -18.96 -13.83 10.56
N CYS A 373 -19.73 -14.89 10.30
CA CYS A 373 -20.54 -15.02 9.08
C CYS A 373 -22.02 -14.81 9.37
N TYR A 374 -22.81 -14.39 8.37
CA TYR A 374 -24.26 -14.30 8.53
C TYR A 374 -25.09 -14.57 7.28
N SER A 375 -26.31 -15.07 7.44
CA SER A 375 -27.25 -15.24 6.32
C SER A 375 -28.58 -14.54 6.56
N THR A 376 -29.10 -13.84 5.55
CA THR A 376 -30.48 -13.33 5.57
C THR A 376 -31.39 -14.02 4.56
N GLY A 377 -30.83 -14.90 3.74
CA GLY A 377 -31.57 -15.68 2.75
C GLY A 377 -32.52 -16.68 3.40
N LYS A 378 -33.62 -16.99 2.72
CA LYS A 378 -34.54 -18.05 3.17
C LYS A 378 -33.90 -19.40 2.92
N VAL A 379 -34.06 -20.33 3.87
CA VAL A 379 -33.71 -21.75 3.68
C VAL A 379 -35.00 -22.56 3.62
N ILE A 380 -35.23 -23.24 2.51
CA ILE A 380 -36.52 -23.87 2.20
C ILE A 380 -36.32 -25.37 1.92
N ASP A 381 -36.97 -26.18 2.75
CA ASP A 381 -37.16 -27.61 2.52
C ASP A 381 -38.22 -27.81 1.44
N THR A 382 -37.80 -28.31 0.27
CA THR A 382 -38.70 -28.58 -0.86
C THR A 382 -39.24 -30.02 -0.88
N THR A 383 -38.83 -30.86 0.10
CA THR A 383 -39.33 -32.23 0.19
C THR A 383 -40.81 -32.28 0.57
N LEU A 384 -41.48 -33.36 0.16
CA LEU A 384 -42.90 -33.61 0.48
C LEU A 384 -43.15 -33.75 2.00
N ALA A 385 -42.14 -34.15 2.76
CA ALA A 385 -42.16 -34.26 4.21
C ALA A 385 -41.39 -33.08 4.81
N LYS A 386 -42.01 -31.88 4.83
CA LYS A 386 -41.46 -30.56 5.26
C LYS A 386 -40.90 -30.48 6.70
N ASN A 387 -40.05 -31.41 7.08
CA ASN A 387 -39.56 -31.65 8.44
C ASN A 387 -38.12 -32.20 8.43
N ALA A 388 -37.32 -31.94 7.38
CA ALA A 388 -35.91 -32.31 7.42
C ALA A 388 -35.21 -31.59 8.60
N SER A 389 -34.74 -32.37 9.58
CA SER A 389 -34.19 -31.85 10.84
C SER A 389 -32.91 -31.01 10.67
N TYR A 390 -32.26 -31.09 9.52
CA TYR A 390 -30.97 -30.48 9.24
C TYR A 390 -31.03 -29.40 8.15
N HIS A 391 -32.19 -28.75 8.00
CA HIS A 391 -32.35 -27.52 7.22
C HIS A 391 -32.30 -26.34 8.19
N GLY A 392 -31.10 -25.78 8.33
CA GLY A 392 -30.78 -24.75 9.29
C GLY A 392 -30.70 -23.36 8.69
N GLY A 393 -30.99 -22.32 9.47
CA GLY A 393 -30.88 -20.93 9.01
C GLY A 393 -29.44 -20.51 8.67
N PHE A 394 -28.43 -21.17 9.26
CA PHE A 394 -27.02 -20.89 9.01
C PHE A 394 -26.24 -22.13 8.52
N CYS A 395 -26.24 -23.21 9.30
CA CYS A 395 -25.55 -24.48 8.98
C CYS A 395 -26.51 -25.66 9.14
N GLY A 396 -26.51 -26.59 8.19
CA GLY A 396 -27.35 -27.79 8.24
C GLY A 396 -26.84 -28.83 9.23
N SER A 397 -25.55 -29.13 9.24
CA SER A 397 -24.91 -30.03 10.21
C SER A 397 -23.48 -29.60 10.52
N ASN A 398 -23.11 -29.64 11.81
CA ASN A 398 -21.79 -29.25 12.27
C ASN A 398 -21.10 -30.36 13.07
N SER A 399 -19.84 -30.62 12.76
CA SER A 399 -18.89 -31.44 13.51
C SER A 399 -17.55 -30.71 13.72
N GLY A 400 -17.40 -29.50 13.17
CA GLY A 400 -16.28 -28.58 13.41
C GLY A 400 -16.61 -27.48 14.42
N SER A 401 -15.88 -26.36 14.33
CA SER A 401 -16.04 -25.21 15.23
C SER A 401 -16.92 -24.12 14.60
N ILE A 402 -18.03 -23.80 15.27
CA ILE A 402 -18.88 -22.64 15.01
C ILE A 402 -19.13 -21.98 16.37
N PRO A 403 -18.39 -20.93 16.75
CA PRO A 403 -18.57 -20.28 18.04
C PRO A 403 -19.97 -19.67 18.17
N ALA A 404 -20.59 -19.91 19.32
CA ALA A 404 -21.88 -19.31 19.67
C ALA A 404 -21.73 -17.78 19.79
N GLY A 405 -22.70 -17.03 19.28
CA GLY A 405 -22.70 -15.57 19.36
C GLY A 405 -21.80 -14.84 18.34
N GLU A 406 -21.11 -15.55 17.44
CA GLU A 406 -20.29 -14.92 16.38
C GLU A 406 -20.87 -15.06 14.98
N ASN A 407 -21.78 -16.00 14.79
CA ASN A 407 -22.38 -16.32 13.50
C ASN A 407 -23.90 -16.18 13.60
N PHE A 408 -24.54 -15.58 12.60
CA PHE A 408 -25.94 -15.15 12.71
C PHE A 408 -26.80 -15.54 11.51
N TYR A 409 -28.11 -15.65 11.73
CA TYR A 409 -29.06 -15.76 10.61
C TYR A 409 -30.38 -15.05 10.89
N ASN A 410 -31.04 -14.60 9.82
CA ASN A 410 -32.33 -13.92 9.90
C ASN A 410 -33.44 -14.92 10.21
N ILE A 411 -33.96 -14.90 11.43
CA ILE A 411 -35.04 -15.80 11.87
C ILE A 411 -36.38 -15.45 11.22
N ASP A 412 -36.62 -14.20 10.83
CA ASP A 412 -37.85 -13.79 10.15
C ASP A 412 -37.95 -14.44 8.75
N ALA A 413 -36.80 -14.61 8.09
CA ALA A 413 -36.71 -15.36 6.84
C ALA A 413 -36.96 -16.86 7.00
N GLN A 414 -36.80 -17.41 8.22
CA GLN A 414 -37.03 -18.83 8.55
C GLN A 414 -38.40 -19.09 9.19
N ASN A 415 -39.40 -18.26 8.91
CA ASN A 415 -40.75 -18.34 9.51
C ASN A 415 -40.74 -18.33 11.05
N LYS A 416 -39.75 -17.65 11.66
CA LYS A 416 -39.55 -17.56 13.12
C LYS A 416 -39.28 -18.91 13.80
N VAL A 417 -38.79 -19.90 13.06
CA VAL A 417 -38.38 -21.20 13.59
C VAL A 417 -36.86 -21.28 13.58
N ALA A 418 -36.25 -21.29 14.76
CA ALA A 418 -34.81 -21.48 14.90
C ALA A 418 -34.46 -22.96 14.63
N LYS A 419 -33.69 -23.21 13.56
CA LYS A 419 -33.17 -24.52 13.16
C LYS A 419 -31.72 -24.38 12.70
N GLY A 420 -30.90 -25.41 12.95
CA GLY A 420 -29.47 -25.41 12.65
C GLY A 420 -28.62 -24.63 13.65
N GLU A 421 -27.31 -24.62 13.41
CA GLU A 421 -26.35 -23.86 14.22
C GLU A 421 -26.45 -22.35 13.96
N GLY A 422 -25.65 -21.55 14.69
CA GLY A 422 -25.64 -20.09 14.60
C GLY A 422 -26.72 -19.42 15.44
N THR A 423 -26.60 -18.10 15.61
CA THR A 423 -27.45 -17.30 16.49
C THR A 423 -28.59 -16.66 15.68
N PRO A 424 -29.87 -17.01 15.93
CA PRO A 424 -30.98 -16.37 15.26
C PRO A 424 -31.14 -14.91 15.70
N LEU A 425 -31.32 -14.00 14.75
CA LEU A 425 -31.69 -12.60 15.00
C LEU A 425 -32.89 -12.21 14.14
N SER A 426 -33.73 -11.32 14.65
CA SER A 426 -34.76 -10.68 13.82
C SER A 426 -34.12 -9.80 12.75
N GLU A 427 -34.82 -9.52 11.67
CA GLU A 427 -34.32 -8.61 10.64
C GLU A 427 -33.97 -7.23 11.22
N VAL A 428 -34.77 -6.76 12.17
CA VAL A 428 -34.55 -5.47 12.86
C VAL A 428 -33.27 -5.52 13.69
N ASP A 429 -32.99 -6.62 14.38
CA ASP A 429 -31.78 -6.75 15.20
C ASP A 429 -30.53 -6.98 14.36
N MET A 430 -30.64 -7.63 13.20
CA MET A 430 -29.54 -7.76 12.24
C MET A 430 -29.08 -6.42 11.64
N LYS A 431 -29.88 -5.37 11.77
CA LYS A 431 -29.55 -3.99 11.34
C LYS A 431 -29.13 -3.09 12.52
N LYS A 432 -28.69 -3.70 13.63
CA LYS A 432 -28.15 -2.98 14.80
C LYS A 432 -26.72 -3.42 15.10
N VAL A 433 -25.81 -2.44 15.20
CA VAL A 433 -24.40 -2.66 15.58
C VAL A 433 -24.27 -3.42 16.90
N SER A 434 -25.13 -3.11 17.89
CA SER A 434 -25.10 -3.75 19.21
C SER A 434 -25.46 -5.24 19.23
N SER A 435 -25.98 -5.79 18.13
CA SER A 435 -26.36 -7.21 18.04
C SER A 435 -25.19 -8.13 17.70
N TYR A 436 -24.04 -7.57 17.32
CA TYR A 436 -22.88 -8.33 16.87
C TYR A 436 -21.65 -8.02 17.72
N PRO A 437 -20.76 -9.00 17.97
CA PRO A 437 -19.45 -8.77 18.56
C PRO A 437 -18.42 -8.25 17.54
N TYR A 438 -18.87 -7.81 16.37
CA TYR A 438 -18.01 -7.47 15.24
C TYR A 438 -17.28 -6.15 15.43
N ASN A 439 -16.08 -6.05 14.86
CA ASN A 439 -15.35 -4.80 14.78
C ASN A 439 -15.92 -3.91 13.65
N PHE A 440 -16.93 -3.10 13.97
CA PHE A 440 -17.55 -2.14 13.04
C PHE A 440 -16.71 -0.88 12.78
N ARG A 441 -15.55 -0.76 13.42
CA ARG A 441 -14.61 0.31 13.12
C ARG A 441 -13.58 -0.14 12.09
N ASP A 442 -13.03 -1.34 12.20
CA ASP A 442 -11.89 -1.71 11.35
C ASP A 442 -12.25 -2.78 10.31
N ARG A 443 -13.44 -3.39 10.34
CA ARG A 443 -13.77 -4.55 9.49
C ARG A 443 -15.14 -4.48 8.86
N TRP A 444 -16.15 -4.16 9.65
CA TRP A 444 -17.53 -4.06 9.21
C TRP A 444 -18.00 -2.62 9.21
N TYR A 445 -19.07 -2.33 8.50
CA TYR A 445 -19.76 -1.06 8.53
C TYR A 445 -21.27 -1.30 8.53
N MET A 446 -21.98 -0.47 9.28
CA MET A 446 -23.43 -0.44 9.35
C MET A 446 -23.85 0.97 9.74
N GLY A 447 -24.75 1.59 8.98
CA GLY A 447 -25.19 2.96 9.25
C GLY A 447 -25.86 3.65 8.06
N ASP A 448 -25.57 3.22 6.84
CA ASP A 448 -26.23 3.69 5.62
C ASP A 448 -27.12 2.58 5.04
N TYR A 449 -28.41 2.86 4.87
CA TYR A 449 -29.36 1.91 4.28
C TYR A 449 -29.05 1.59 2.81
N HIS A 450 -28.39 2.50 2.08
CA HIS A 450 -27.97 2.25 0.70
C HIS A 450 -26.81 1.27 0.62
N ILE A 451 -26.05 1.09 1.71
CA ILE A 451 -24.97 0.10 1.81
C ILE A 451 -25.56 -1.19 2.37
N ASN A 452 -25.49 -2.26 1.58
CA ASN A 452 -25.96 -3.59 1.92
C ASN A 452 -27.34 -3.64 2.62
N LYS A 453 -28.27 -2.76 2.23
CA LYS A 453 -29.64 -2.68 2.78
C LYS A 453 -29.68 -2.48 4.30
N GLY A 454 -28.64 -1.88 4.88
CA GLY A 454 -28.47 -1.66 6.32
C GLY A 454 -27.98 -2.87 7.12
N PHE A 455 -27.66 -4.00 6.48
CA PHE A 455 -26.98 -5.14 7.11
C PHE A 455 -25.47 -4.89 7.22
N PRO A 456 -24.71 -5.66 8.04
CA PRO A 456 -23.27 -5.49 8.13
C PRO A 456 -22.61 -5.63 6.75
N GLU A 457 -21.87 -4.62 6.31
CA GLU A 457 -21.08 -4.67 5.07
C GLU A 457 -19.60 -4.71 5.40
N ASN A 458 -18.81 -5.45 4.61
CA ASN A 458 -17.37 -5.44 4.76
C ASN A 458 -16.80 -4.09 4.30
N ARG A 459 -15.96 -3.44 5.11
CA ARG A 459 -15.36 -2.14 4.74
C ARG A 459 -14.52 -2.23 3.46
N SER A 460 -13.97 -3.40 3.12
CA SER A 460 -13.24 -3.60 1.85
C SER A 460 -14.12 -3.54 0.59
N PHE A 461 -15.45 -3.55 0.73
CA PHE A 461 -16.38 -3.42 -0.37
C PHE A 461 -16.93 -2.00 -0.54
N ILE A 462 -16.67 -1.11 0.41
CA ILE A 462 -17.15 0.26 0.35
C ILE A 462 -16.13 1.09 -0.42
N LYS A 463 -16.44 1.36 -1.69
CA LYS A 463 -15.63 2.16 -2.60
C LYS A 463 -15.71 3.64 -2.25
N TYR A 464 -14.63 4.38 -2.51
CA TYR A 464 -14.64 5.84 -2.40
C TYR A 464 -15.60 6.46 -3.41
N LYS A 465 -16.21 7.58 -3.03
CA LYS A 465 -17.17 8.30 -3.90
C LYS A 465 -16.50 8.93 -5.12
N LYS A 466 -15.22 9.29 -5.02
CA LYS A 466 -14.43 9.95 -6.08
C LYS A 466 -13.02 9.36 -6.14
N GLY A 467 -12.48 9.32 -7.34
CA GLY A 467 -11.20 8.68 -7.64
C GLY A 467 -11.32 7.19 -7.92
N LYS A 468 -10.35 6.64 -8.65
CA LYS A 468 -10.22 5.21 -8.96
C LYS A 468 -9.09 4.52 -8.18
N GLY A 469 -8.33 5.28 -7.39
CA GLY A 469 -7.21 4.77 -6.62
C GLY A 469 -5.96 4.51 -7.44
N THR A 470 -5.87 5.06 -8.66
CA THR A 470 -4.68 4.98 -9.54
C THR A 470 -3.77 6.19 -9.31
N PRO A 471 -2.49 6.16 -9.75
CA PRO A 471 -1.59 7.31 -9.59
C PRO A 471 -2.12 8.61 -10.21
N THR A 472 -2.87 8.52 -11.32
CA THR A 472 -3.43 9.66 -12.05
C THR A 472 -4.85 10.04 -11.63
N ASP A 473 -5.56 9.16 -10.92
CA ASP A 473 -6.92 9.36 -10.41
C ASP A 473 -7.05 8.77 -8.99
N PRO A 474 -6.38 9.38 -7.99
CA PRO A 474 -6.33 8.85 -6.63
C PRO A 474 -7.70 8.93 -5.94
N TYR A 475 -7.95 8.05 -4.98
CA TYR A 475 -9.10 8.16 -4.10
C TYR A 475 -9.05 9.45 -3.28
N LEU A 476 -10.15 10.20 -3.27
CA LEU A 476 -10.23 11.48 -2.58
C LEU A 476 -10.79 11.34 -1.16
N ILE A 477 -10.10 11.93 -0.18
CA ILE A 477 -10.42 11.83 1.25
C ILE A 477 -10.97 13.17 1.74
N TYR A 478 -12.26 13.20 2.13
CA TYR A 478 -12.93 14.41 2.59
C TYR A 478 -13.26 14.43 4.08
N ASN A 479 -13.32 13.27 4.71
CA ASN A 479 -13.77 13.11 6.09
C ASN A 479 -13.09 11.89 6.76
N LEU A 480 -13.33 11.74 8.06
CA LEU A 480 -12.73 10.67 8.86
C LEU A 480 -13.13 9.27 8.38
N PHE A 481 -14.36 9.09 7.88
CA PHE A 481 -14.81 7.82 7.33
C PHE A 481 -14.00 7.43 6.08
N ASP A 482 -13.80 8.37 5.14
CA ASP A 482 -12.94 8.15 3.97
C ASP A 482 -11.50 7.80 4.42
N PHE A 483 -10.98 8.50 5.43
CA PHE A 483 -9.63 8.24 5.95
C PHE A 483 -9.49 6.85 6.59
N GLU A 484 -10.51 6.39 7.32
CA GLU A 484 -10.54 5.04 7.89
C GLU A 484 -10.49 3.94 6.82
N GLN A 485 -11.01 4.21 5.62
CA GLN A 485 -11.07 3.25 4.51
C GLN A 485 -9.69 2.91 3.92
N VAL A 486 -8.68 3.78 4.08
CA VAL A 486 -7.35 3.65 3.44
C VAL A 486 -6.72 2.27 3.67
N ARG A 487 -6.85 1.72 4.88
CA ARG A 487 -6.31 0.39 5.25
C ARG A 487 -6.87 -0.78 4.44
N HIS A 488 -8.02 -0.60 3.81
CA HIS A 488 -8.68 -1.64 3.01
C HIS A 488 -8.23 -1.64 1.55
N PHE A 489 -7.48 -0.61 1.14
CA PHE A 489 -6.97 -0.41 -0.21
C PHE A 489 -5.49 0.01 -0.14
N ALA A 490 -4.69 -0.71 0.65
CA ALA A 490 -3.32 -0.31 1.03
C ALA A 490 -2.32 -0.23 -0.16
N ASP A 491 -2.70 -0.77 -1.31
CA ASP A 491 -2.01 -0.73 -2.59
C ASP A 491 -2.41 0.46 -3.49
N ALA A 492 -3.46 1.20 -3.11
CA ALA A 492 -4.02 2.27 -3.92
C ALA A 492 -3.42 3.66 -3.64
N HIS A 493 -3.75 4.63 -4.48
CA HIS A 493 -3.31 6.01 -4.37
C HIS A 493 -4.42 6.90 -3.78
N PHE A 494 -4.05 7.81 -2.87
CA PHE A 494 -4.97 8.64 -2.10
C PHE A 494 -4.52 10.10 -2.09
N ARG A 495 -5.49 11.02 -2.06
CA ARG A 495 -5.27 12.45 -1.83
C ARG A 495 -6.28 13.03 -0.86
N MET A 496 -5.81 13.79 0.12
CA MET A 496 -6.68 14.54 1.03
C MET A 496 -7.20 15.82 0.38
N GLU A 497 -8.48 16.09 0.58
CA GLU A 497 -9.13 17.34 0.17
C GLU A 497 -9.44 18.22 1.39
N ASN A 498 -9.65 17.62 2.56
CA ASN A 498 -9.90 18.34 3.81
C ASN A 498 -8.91 17.95 4.91
N ASP A 499 -8.77 18.82 5.91
CA ASP A 499 -8.18 18.42 7.19
C ASP A 499 -9.10 17.37 7.85
N ILE A 500 -8.50 16.38 8.50
CA ILE A 500 -9.22 15.31 9.20
C ILE A 500 -8.97 15.43 10.69
N ILE A 501 -10.02 15.52 11.49
CA ILE A 501 -9.89 15.72 12.93
C ILE A 501 -10.56 14.54 13.61
N PHE A 502 -9.78 13.84 14.42
CA PHE A 502 -10.24 12.66 15.14
C PHE A 502 -11.14 13.10 16.30
N ASP A 503 -12.34 12.54 16.35
CA ASP A 503 -13.36 12.84 17.36
C ASP A 503 -13.68 11.62 18.25
N TYR A 504 -12.84 10.58 18.19
CA TYR A 504 -13.09 9.35 18.93
C TYR A 504 -13.02 9.54 20.46
N PRO A 505 -13.82 8.78 21.22
CA PRO A 505 -13.58 8.60 22.65
C PRO A 505 -12.18 8.02 22.87
N LYS A 506 -11.42 8.63 23.80
CA LYS A 506 -10.08 8.17 24.18
C LYS A 506 -10.13 6.93 25.07
N ASN A 507 -10.52 5.79 24.51
CA ASN A 507 -10.60 4.50 25.19
C ASN A 507 -9.90 3.38 24.39
N GLY A 508 -9.56 2.29 25.08
CA GLY A 508 -8.85 1.16 24.46
C GLY A 508 -7.54 1.58 23.76
N ASN A 509 -7.23 0.91 22.65
CA ASN A 509 -5.98 1.08 21.90
C ASN A 509 -5.98 2.31 20.96
N GLY A 510 -7.13 2.96 20.76
CA GLY A 510 -7.26 4.08 19.81
C GLY A 510 -7.15 3.64 18.36
N TRP A 511 -6.53 4.48 17.53
CA TRP A 511 -6.34 4.25 16.09
C TRP A 511 -5.68 2.90 15.79
N THR A 512 -6.19 2.25 14.75
CA THR A 512 -5.53 1.07 14.16
C THR A 512 -4.61 1.57 13.05
N PRO A 513 -3.29 1.33 13.09
CA PRO A 513 -2.38 1.76 12.04
C PRO A 513 -2.74 1.20 10.65
N ILE A 514 -2.59 2.01 9.59
CA ILE A 514 -2.60 1.54 8.20
C ILE A 514 -1.31 0.76 7.96
N GLY A 515 -1.24 -0.33 7.20
CA GLY A 515 0.05 -1.00 7.01
C GLY A 515 0.35 -2.17 7.95
N GLY A 516 -0.51 -2.43 8.95
CA GLY A 516 -0.14 -3.18 10.17
C GLY A 516 -0.67 -4.60 10.33
N GLY A 517 -1.55 -5.08 9.46
CA GLY A 517 -2.20 -6.38 9.63
C GLY A 517 -3.23 -6.41 10.75
N ASP A 518 -3.82 -7.59 10.97
CA ASP A 518 -4.62 -7.84 12.17
C ASP A 518 -3.71 -7.88 13.40
N PHE A 519 -3.82 -6.86 14.27
CA PHE A 519 -3.17 -6.84 15.58
C PHE A 519 -3.77 -7.87 16.58
N GLU A 520 -4.73 -8.69 16.14
CA GLU A 520 -5.47 -9.69 16.93
C GLU A 520 -4.73 -11.04 17.06
N GLY A 521 -3.41 -11.03 17.16
CA GLY A 521 -2.64 -12.17 17.70
C GLY A 521 -2.45 -13.38 16.78
N ASN A 522 -2.77 -13.31 15.49
CA ASN A 522 -2.42 -14.38 14.55
C ASN A 522 -1.15 -14.01 13.78
N SER A 523 -0.03 -14.61 14.19
CA SER A 523 1.34 -14.29 13.75
C SER A 523 1.69 -14.70 12.32
N SER A 524 0.73 -15.00 11.46
CA SER A 524 1.00 -15.13 10.03
C SER A 524 1.16 -13.73 9.43
N LYS A 525 2.40 -13.20 9.48
CA LYS A 525 2.88 -12.02 8.75
C LYS A 525 2.87 -12.20 7.22
N TRP A 526 1.84 -12.85 6.70
CA TRP A 526 1.78 -13.22 5.30
C TRP A 526 0.53 -12.59 4.66
N TRP A 527 0.84 -11.59 3.83
CA TRP A 527 0.07 -10.97 2.74
C TRP A 527 -0.97 -9.89 3.05
N GLY A 528 -0.72 -8.70 2.49
CA GLY A 528 -1.77 -7.79 2.01
C GLY A 528 -2.22 -6.67 2.95
N THR A 529 -1.40 -6.23 3.90
CA THR A 529 -1.76 -5.06 4.73
C THR A 529 -0.69 -3.99 4.83
N GLN A 530 0.53 -4.19 4.31
CA GLN A 530 1.54 -3.14 4.25
C GLN A 530 1.14 -2.10 3.18
N PHE A 531 1.42 -0.83 3.45
CA PHE A 531 1.04 0.23 2.54
C PHE A 531 2.06 0.38 1.43
N SER A 532 1.69 0.03 0.19
CA SER A 532 2.55 0.13 -1.00
C SER A 532 2.10 1.20 -1.99
N GLY A 533 0.92 1.78 -1.78
CA GLY A 533 0.41 2.88 -2.58
C GLY A 533 1.01 4.24 -2.23
N SER A 534 0.36 5.33 -2.68
CA SER A 534 0.77 6.69 -2.31
C SER A 534 -0.31 7.43 -1.52
N PHE A 535 0.06 8.09 -0.43
CA PHE A 535 -0.81 8.97 0.34
C PHE A 535 -0.32 10.41 0.23
N ASP A 536 -1.07 11.26 -0.45
CA ASP A 536 -0.80 12.69 -0.57
C ASP A 536 -1.73 13.47 0.37
N GLY A 537 -1.17 14.02 1.45
CA GLY A 537 -1.88 14.90 2.36
C GLY A 537 -2.28 16.23 1.72
N ASN A 538 -1.77 16.58 0.53
CA ASN A 538 -2.13 17.79 -0.22
C ASN A 538 -2.03 19.09 0.61
N GLY A 539 -1.07 19.14 1.54
CA GLY A 539 -0.88 20.25 2.48
C GLY A 539 -1.91 20.32 3.60
N LYS A 540 -2.80 19.33 3.72
CA LYS A 540 -3.81 19.20 4.77
C LYS A 540 -3.22 18.58 6.03
N ALA A 541 -3.99 18.61 7.11
CA ALA A 541 -3.57 18.11 8.42
C ALA A 541 -4.49 17.03 8.97
N ILE A 542 -3.92 16.19 9.84
CA ILE A 542 -4.64 15.28 10.71
C ILE A 542 -4.47 15.74 12.16
N GLY A 543 -5.59 15.96 12.84
CA GLY A 543 -5.66 16.46 14.21
C GLY A 543 -6.17 15.43 15.22
N ASN A 544 -5.75 15.55 16.48
CA ASN A 544 -6.33 14.84 17.63
C ASN A 544 -6.19 13.30 17.61
N MET A 545 -5.17 12.78 16.91
CA MET A 545 -4.96 11.33 16.81
C MET A 545 -4.66 10.72 18.19
N TYR A 546 -5.41 9.68 18.57
CA TYR A 546 -5.23 8.92 19.82
C TYR A 546 -4.74 7.49 19.55
N ILE A 547 -3.62 7.08 20.16
CA ILE A 547 -3.07 5.72 20.10
C ILE A 547 -2.55 5.31 21.48
N ARG A 548 -2.91 4.11 21.94
CA ARG A 548 -2.39 3.55 23.21
C ARG A 548 -1.97 2.09 23.06
N ARG A 549 -0.82 1.87 22.40
CA ARG A 549 -0.35 0.54 21.95
C ARG A 549 1.10 0.27 22.41
N ARG A 550 1.34 0.36 23.71
CA ARG A 550 2.69 0.23 24.32
C ARG A 550 3.34 -1.14 24.15
N GLY A 551 2.52 -2.19 24.01
CA GLY A 551 2.98 -3.58 23.86
C GLY A 551 3.15 -4.02 22.40
N GLU A 552 2.85 -3.15 21.44
CA GLU A 552 2.88 -3.47 20.02
C GLU A 552 4.07 -2.79 19.34
N SER A 553 4.60 -3.43 18.30
CA SER A 553 5.71 -2.89 17.52
C SER A 553 5.24 -2.24 16.23
N TYR A 554 6.05 -1.34 15.68
CA TYR A 554 5.79 -0.70 14.38
C TYR A 554 4.44 0.04 14.35
N VAL A 555 4.19 0.86 15.37
CA VAL A 555 2.92 1.59 15.51
C VAL A 555 3.12 3.06 15.12
N GLY A 556 2.19 3.59 14.34
CA GLY A 556 2.11 4.98 13.91
C GLY A 556 0.77 5.28 13.25
N LEU A 557 0.66 6.39 12.52
CA LEU A 557 -0.44 6.58 11.56
C LEU A 557 -0.45 5.41 10.56
N PHE A 558 0.74 5.14 10.02
CA PHE A 558 1.09 3.92 9.30
C PHE A 558 1.92 3.01 10.21
N SER A 559 1.72 1.71 10.12
CA SER A 559 2.58 0.71 10.72
C SER A 559 3.80 0.45 9.85
N SER A 560 3.59 0.16 8.57
CA SER A 560 4.66 -0.09 7.61
C SER A 560 4.31 0.49 6.25
N ILE A 561 5.21 1.32 5.73
CA ILE A 561 5.22 1.78 4.34
C ILE A 561 6.23 0.89 3.61
N TYR A 562 5.72 0.09 2.68
CA TYR A 562 6.48 -0.90 1.91
C TYR A 562 7.30 -0.22 0.80
N PRO A 563 8.36 -0.86 0.25
CA PRO A 563 9.07 -0.38 -0.93
C PRO A 563 8.15 0.06 -2.08
N GLY A 564 8.39 1.27 -2.59
CA GLY A 564 7.53 1.94 -3.58
C GLY A 564 6.40 2.77 -2.96
N GLY A 565 6.08 2.57 -1.69
CA GLY A 565 5.09 3.35 -0.95
C GLY A 565 5.57 4.77 -0.65
N ILE A 566 4.65 5.74 -0.75
CA ILE A 566 4.93 7.17 -0.59
C ILE A 566 3.92 7.79 0.38
N LEU A 567 4.40 8.52 1.39
CA LEU A 567 3.59 9.44 2.19
C LEU A 567 4.14 10.85 2.03
N LYS A 568 3.30 11.80 1.60
CA LYS A 568 3.76 13.17 1.38
C LYS A 568 2.76 14.25 1.77
N ASN A 569 3.26 15.47 1.96
CA ASN A 569 2.47 16.70 2.12
C ASN A 569 1.45 16.66 3.28
N LEU A 570 1.80 16.04 4.41
CA LEU A 570 0.88 15.83 5.53
C LEU A 570 1.40 16.47 6.82
N THR A 571 0.53 17.14 7.56
CA THR A 571 0.86 17.62 8.92
C THR A 571 0.05 16.86 9.98
N LEU A 572 0.69 16.32 11.01
CA LEU A 572 0.03 15.88 12.24
C LEU A 572 0.06 17.01 13.27
N ILE A 573 -1.10 17.28 13.88
CA ILE A 573 -1.24 18.31 14.91
C ILE A 573 -1.93 17.69 16.13
N ASP A 574 -1.40 17.96 17.32
CA ASP A 574 -2.01 17.60 18.60
C ASP A 574 -2.38 16.11 18.70
N VAL A 575 -1.43 15.30 19.15
CA VAL A 575 -1.61 13.86 19.30
C VAL A 575 -1.67 13.47 20.79
N ASP A 576 -2.33 12.36 21.08
CA ASP A 576 -2.34 11.70 22.39
C ASP A 576 -1.93 10.24 22.21
N VAL A 577 -0.62 10.02 22.23
CA VAL A 577 -0.01 8.82 21.65
C VAL A 577 0.98 8.17 22.61
N GLU A 578 0.83 6.87 22.81
CA GLU A 578 1.74 5.99 23.54
C GLU A 578 2.12 4.80 22.66
N LEU A 579 3.38 4.76 22.20
CA LEU A 579 3.88 3.77 21.24
C LEU A 579 4.87 2.80 21.88
N GLY A 580 4.82 1.53 21.47
CA GLY A 580 5.82 0.52 21.79
C GLY A 580 7.04 0.56 20.87
N THR A 581 7.76 -0.57 20.80
CA THR A 581 9.01 -0.73 20.02
C THR A 581 8.86 -0.32 18.55
N TRP A 582 9.82 0.43 18.00
CA TRP A 582 9.73 0.95 16.61
C TRP A 582 8.48 1.77 16.36
N GLY A 583 8.03 2.53 17.35
CA GLY A 583 6.95 3.51 17.18
C GLY A 583 7.43 4.79 16.50
N GLY A 584 6.63 5.35 15.60
CA GLY A 584 6.81 6.68 15.02
C GLY A 584 5.48 7.28 14.66
N LEU A 585 5.30 8.61 14.82
CA LEU A 585 3.97 9.22 14.66
C LEU A 585 3.43 9.10 13.22
N LEU A 586 4.28 9.21 12.21
CA LEU A 586 3.89 9.01 10.80
C LEU A 586 3.92 7.54 10.43
N ALA A 587 5.02 6.84 10.74
CA ALA A 587 5.20 5.44 10.39
C ALA A 587 5.95 4.65 11.46
N GLY A 588 5.55 3.40 11.71
CA GLY A 588 6.35 2.46 12.49
C GLY A 588 7.62 2.02 11.74
N SER A 589 7.50 1.72 10.46
CA SER A 589 8.59 1.28 9.59
C SER A 589 8.47 1.87 8.19
N LEU A 590 9.59 2.35 7.65
CA LEU A 590 9.83 2.48 6.21
C LEU A 590 10.64 1.26 5.81
N ALA A 591 9.96 0.24 5.29
CA ALA A 591 10.48 -1.12 5.20
C ALA A 591 11.44 -1.32 4.02
N SER A 592 12.33 -2.31 4.18
CA SER A 592 13.19 -2.82 3.11
C SER A 592 12.43 -3.81 2.22
N GLY A 593 12.86 -3.87 0.97
CA GLY A 593 12.58 -5.01 0.11
C GLY A 593 13.60 -5.10 -1.01
N SER A 594 13.69 -6.30 -1.58
CA SER A 594 14.63 -6.65 -2.66
C SER A 594 14.35 -5.94 -3.98
N SER A 595 13.25 -5.20 -4.10
CA SER A 595 12.80 -4.58 -5.36
C SER A 595 13.61 -3.35 -5.81
N GLY A 596 14.55 -2.84 -5.00
CA GLY A 596 15.31 -1.62 -5.31
C GLY A 596 14.47 -0.32 -5.33
N ARG A 597 13.16 -0.40 -5.03
CA ARG A 597 12.25 0.76 -4.98
C ARG A 597 12.33 1.44 -3.62
N PHE A 598 12.49 2.76 -3.63
CA PHE A 598 12.56 3.52 -2.38
C PHE A 598 11.18 3.69 -1.74
N SER A 599 11.05 3.41 -0.44
CA SER A 599 9.93 3.91 0.37
C SER A 599 10.23 5.34 0.81
N ARG A 600 9.25 6.25 0.74
CA ARG A 600 9.50 7.69 0.93
C ARG A 600 8.49 8.35 1.87
N ILE A 601 9.00 9.17 2.79
CA ILE A 601 8.23 10.22 3.46
C ILE A 601 8.80 11.58 3.03
N GLU A 602 7.94 12.44 2.48
CA GLU A 602 8.33 13.75 1.97
C GLU A 602 7.42 14.87 2.48
N ASN A 603 7.98 16.01 2.87
CA ASN A 603 7.18 17.21 3.19
C ASN A 603 6.10 16.93 4.26
N CYS A 604 6.48 16.17 5.29
CA CYS A 604 5.60 15.77 6.37
C CYS A 604 6.06 16.34 7.71
N HIS A 605 5.10 16.80 8.51
CA HIS A 605 5.39 17.60 9.69
C HIS A 605 4.58 17.11 10.89
N VAL A 606 5.18 17.13 12.07
CA VAL A 606 4.49 16.96 13.35
C VAL A 606 4.65 18.25 14.13
N ARG A 607 3.56 18.82 14.64
CA ARG A 607 3.62 20.00 15.50
C ARG A 607 2.60 19.98 16.63
N LYS A 608 2.91 20.69 17.70
CA LYS A 608 1.97 21.02 18.77
C LYS A 608 1.25 22.33 18.47
N PHE A 609 -0.04 22.39 18.78
CA PHE A 609 -0.84 23.62 18.86
C PHE A 609 -1.45 23.77 20.26
N ASN A 610 -2.25 22.81 20.72
CA ASN A 610 -2.89 22.80 22.04
C ASN A 610 -2.32 21.67 22.91
N ASP A 611 -3.09 20.58 23.08
CA ASP A 611 -2.75 19.43 23.89
C ASP A 611 -1.97 18.42 23.06
N PHE A 612 -0.75 18.13 23.49
CA PHE A 612 0.11 17.16 22.82
C PHE A 612 0.77 16.27 23.88
N THR A 613 0.48 14.98 23.80
CA THR A 613 1.09 13.94 24.63
C THR A 613 1.72 12.90 23.72
N TYR A 614 3.03 12.72 23.84
CA TYR A 614 3.74 11.65 23.15
C TYR A 614 4.69 10.92 24.09
N LYS A 615 4.43 9.63 24.30
CA LYS A 615 5.25 8.74 25.13
C LYS A 615 5.71 7.52 24.35
N THR A 616 6.97 7.13 24.55
CA THR A 616 7.58 5.99 23.86
C THR A 616 8.03 4.92 24.85
N PHE A 617 7.74 3.66 24.53
CA PHE A 617 7.97 2.47 25.35
C PHE A 617 8.79 1.42 24.56
N SER A 618 9.98 1.79 24.10
CA SER A 618 10.82 0.88 23.31
C SER A 618 11.42 -0.25 24.17
N GLY A 619 11.36 -1.49 23.65
CA GLY A 619 12.00 -2.65 24.27
C GLY A 619 13.51 -2.51 24.44
N SER A 620 14.10 -3.39 25.25
CA SER A 620 15.55 -3.45 25.46
C SER A 620 16.30 -3.91 24.20
N GLY A 621 17.59 -3.57 24.08
CA GLY A 621 18.42 -3.93 22.93
C GLY A 621 18.46 -2.85 21.84
N ARG A 622 18.76 -3.22 20.59
CA ARG A 622 19.00 -2.30 19.44
C ARG A 622 17.71 -1.70 18.85
N SER A 623 16.77 -1.30 19.70
CA SER A 623 15.41 -0.90 19.34
C SER A 623 15.08 0.52 19.81
N GLY A 624 14.48 1.34 18.95
CA GLY A 624 14.13 2.72 19.28
C GLY A 624 12.76 3.18 18.76
N CYS A 625 12.30 4.34 19.21
CA CYS A 625 11.13 5.05 18.68
C CYS A 625 11.56 6.37 18.06
N GLY A 626 10.86 6.85 17.03
CA GLY A 626 11.17 8.14 16.40
C GLY A 626 10.09 9.19 16.63
N GLY A 627 10.43 10.47 16.47
CA GLY A 627 9.44 11.52 16.35
C GLY A 627 8.52 11.32 15.14
N LEU A 628 9.08 10.94 14.00
CA LEU A 628 8.36 10.72 12.75
C LEU A 628 8.26 9.24 12.38
N VAL A 629 9.38 8.53 12.39
CA VAL A 629 9.48 7.14 11.91
C VAL A 629 10.12 6.25 12.97
N GLY A 630 9.54 5.08 13.24
CA GLY A 630 10.12 4.10 14.17
C GLY A 630 11.46 3.56 13.66
N ILE A 631 11.45 2.89 12.51
CA ILE A 631 12.66 2.39 11.84
C ILE A 631 12.66 2.71 10.34
N MET A 632 13.83 3.06 9.81
CA MET A 632 14.10 3.17 8.38
C MET A 632 15.02 2.04 7.94
N ASP A 633 14.53 1.20 7.04
CA ASP A 633 15.26 0.05 6.49
C ASP A 633 15.85 0.33 5.09
N GLU A 634 16.46 -0.67 4.44
CA GLU A 634 17.11 -0.52 3.13
C GLU A 634 16.24 0.14 2.07
N PHE A 635 16.83 1.09 1.33
CA PHE A 635 16.16 1.90 0.32
C PHE A 635 14.98 2.70 0.90
N SER A 636 15.23 3.46 1.97
CA SER A 636 14.24 4.39 2.52
C SER A 636 14.74 5.82 2.59
N GLU A 637 13.82 6.76 2.40
CA GLU A 637 14.12 8.19 2.32
C GLU A 637 13.13 9.03 3.13
N LEU A 638 13.67 9.94 3.94
CA LEU A 638 12.95 10.96 4.68
C LEU A 638 13.47 12.33 4.24
N GLU A 639 12.64 13.12 3.56
CA GLU A 639 13.06 14.42 3.01
C GLU A 639 12.07 15.55 3.34
N ASN A 640 12.58 16.76 3.63
CA ASN A 640 11.76 17.95 3.90
C ASN A 640 10.77 17.77 5.06
N CYS A 641 11.17 17.05 6.12
CA CYS A 641 10.27 16.72 7.23
C CYS A 641 10.65 17.42 8.53
N SER A 642 9.69 17.62 9.42
CA SER A 642 9.97 18.25 10.71
C SER A 642 9.21 17.64 11.88
N PHE A 643 9.88 17.54 13.02
CA PHE A 643 9.26 17.26 14.31
C PHE A 643 9.37 18.50 15.20
N ASN A 644 8.24 19.06 15.62
CA ASN A 644 8.16 20.24 16.50
C ASN A 644 7.16 20.01 17.65
N ALA A 645 7.53 19.18 18.62
CA ALA A 645 6.63 18.82 19.71
C ALA A 645 7.37 18.27 20.95
N PRO A 646 6.75 18.28 22.14
CA PRO A 646 7.32 17.62 23.31
C PRO A 646 7.21 16.08 23.22
N VAL A 647 8.17 15.38 23.83
CA VAL A 647 8.18 13.91 23.93
C VAL A 647 8.72 13.46 25.28
N GLN A 648 8.15 12.37 25.83
CA GLN A 648 8.68 11.70 27.01
C GLN A 648 9.07 10.25 26.70
N GLN A 649 10.37 9.96 26.68
CA GLN A 649 10.88 8.61 26.51
C GLN A 649 10.86 7.85 27.84
N GLN A 650 10.18 6.72 27.87
CA GLN A 650 10.12 5.87 29.06
C GLN A 650 11.30 4.91 29.15
N ASN A 651 11.74 4.36 28.01
CA ASN A 651 12.85 3.40 27.90
C ASN A 651 13.37 3.28 26.44
N GLY A 652 14.48 2.56 26.28
CA GLY A 652 15.09 2.20 24.99
C GLY A 652 15.79 3.36 24.29
N PHE A 653 15.79 3.37 22.96
CA PHE A 653 16.34 4.47 22.15
C PHE A 653 15.22 5.39 21.63
N TYR A 654 15.52 6.68 21.48
CA TYR A 654 14.61 7.62 20.85
C TYR A 654 15.37 8.54 19.91
N GLY A 655 14.84 8.79 18.72
CA GLY A 655 15.36 9.78 17.78
C GLY A 655 14.34 10.86 17.47
N GLY A 656 14.76 12.13 17.44
CA GLY A 656 13.84 13.23 17.12
C GLY A 656 13.17 13.11 15.75
N LEU A 657 13.83 12.49 14.76
CA LEU A 657 13.20 12.12 13.48
C LEU A 657 12.91 10.63 13.43
N VAL A 658 13.93 9.80 13.65
CA VAL A 658 13.86 8.35 13.38
C VAL A 658 14.36 7.53 14.56
N GLY A 659 13.62 6.52 14.98
CA GLY A 659 14.02 5.66 16.11
C GLY A 659 15.26 4.84 15.81
N GLY A 660 15.37 4.28 14.62
CA GLY A 660 16.62 3.70 14.14
C GLY A 660 16.71 3.53 12.63
N VAL A 661 17.93 3.36 12.16
CA VAL A 661 18.24 3.24 10.73
C VAL A 661 19.07 1.99 10.45
N THR A 662 18.90 1.40 9.27
CA THR A 662 19.79 0.37 8.72
C THR A 662 20.51 0.91 7.47
N SER A 663 20.78 0.07 6.46
CA SER A 663 21.63 0.40 5.32
C SER A 663 20.87 1.14 4.22
N TYR A 664 21.55 1.86 3.32
CA TYR A 664 20.94 2.58 2.18
C TYR A 664 19.82 3.56 2.55
N THR A 665 19.91 4.18 3.74
CA THR A 665 18.93 5.15 4.24
C THR A 665 19.37 6.58 3.96
N LYS A 666 18.41 7.47 3.66
CA LYS A 666 18.66 8.90 3.42
C LYS A 666 17.74 9.75 4.28
N ILE A 667 18.31 10.68 5.05
CA ILE A 667 17.56 11.71 5.76
C ILE A 667 18.08 13.08 5.33
N LYS A 668 17.22 13.89 4.71
CA LYS A 668 17.62 15.17 4.09
C LYS A 668 16.70 16.31 4.46
N LYS A 669 17.23 17.52 4.60
CA LYS A 669 16.44 18.76 4.73
C LYS A 669 15.40 18.65 5.86
N CYS A 670 15.80 18.15 7.02
CA CYS A 670 14.90 17.92 8.13
C CYS A 670 15.19 18.84 9.32
N SER A 671 14.17 19.11 10.14
CA SER A 671 14.35 19.90 11.38
C SER A 671 13.71 19.25 12.58
N VAL A 672 14.35 19.43 13.74
CA VAL A 672 13.85 18.92 15.02
C VAL A 672 13.81 20.07 16.01
N GLU A 673 12.66 20.26 16.64
CA GLU A 673 12.40 21.22 17.70
C GLU A 673 11.49 20.56 18.76
N GLY A 674 11.61 20.98 20.01
CA GLY A 674 10.73 20.51 21.08
C GLY A 674 11.46 20.20 22.38
N ILE A 675 10.69 19.87 23.41
CA ILE A 675 11.19 19.53 24.74
C ILE A 675 11.27 18.01 24.85
N PHE A 676 12.49 17.51 25.06
CA PHE A 676 12.79 16.09 25.15
C PHE A 676 12.99 15.74 26.62
N ASP A 677 12.11 14.88 27.14
CA ASP A 677 12.15 14.42 28.52
C ASP A 677 12.47 12.93 28.58
N GLN A 678 13.49 12.57 29.37
CA GLN A 678 13.99 11.21 29.44
C GLN A 678 13.78 10.63 30.84
N VAL A 679 13.02 9.54 30.91
CA VAL A 679 12.91 8.73 32.12
C VAL A 679 14.07 7.73 32.21
N SER A 680 14.32 6.99 31.13
CA SER A 680 15.41 6.01 31.02
C SER A 680 15.73 5.74 29.54
N GLY A 681 16.96 5.33 29.24
CA GLY A 681 17.37 4.95 27.89
C GLY A 681 18.42 5.88 27.30
N THR A 682 18.34 6.16 26.00
CA THR A 682 19.21 7.13 25.32
C THR A 682 18.42 7.86 24.24
N MET A 683 18.63 9.17 24.12
CA MET A 683 18.03 10.00 23.07
C MET A 683 19.08 10.49 22.06
N GLY A 684 18.69 10.55 20.79
CA GLY A 684 19.40 11.25 19.73
C GLY A 684 18.52 12.35 19.14
N GLY A 685 19.10 13.50 18.83
CA GLY A 685 18.36 14.62 18.24
C GLY A 685 17.79 14.30 16.86
N ILE A 686 18.46 13.47 16.07
CA ILE A 686 18.07 13.05 14.71
C ILE A 686 17.65 11.58 14.74
N VAL A 687 18.53 10.67 15.18
CA VAL A 687 18.33 9.22 15.15
C VAL A 687 18.51 8.59 16.53
N GLY A 688 17.66 7.65 16.92
CA GLY A 688 17.84 6.93 18.19
C GLY A 688 19.02 5.96 18.13
N VAL A 689 19.00 5.03 17.17
CA VAL A 689 20.03 4.00 17.00
C VAL A 689 20.42 3.75 15.54
N ILE A 690 21.71 3.58 15.26
CA ILE A 690 22.24 3.19 13.95
C ILE A 690 22.63 1.70 14.00
N ASN A 691 21.97 0.88 13.17
CA ASN A 691 22.15 -0.57 13.10
C ASN A 691 22.93 -1.01 11.86
N TYR A 692 23.91 -1.90 12.00
CA TYR A 692 24.87 -2.24 10.92
C TYR A 692 24.60 -3.60 10.26
N ARG A 693 24.31 -3.58 8.96
CA ARG A 693 24.42 -4.69 7.99
C ARG A 693 24.88 -4.11 6.64
N THR A 694 26.19 -3.91 6.41
CA THR A 694 26.76 -3.28 5.19
C THR A 694 26.14 -1.90 4.83
N ALA A 695 26.63 -0.81 5.43
CA ALA A 695 25.95 0.47 5.60
C ALA A 695 26.41 1.58 4.62
N ILE A 696 25.52 2.09 3.77
CA ILE A 696 25.66 3.43 3.18
C ILE A 696 24.51 4.28 3.72
N GLN A 697 24.78 5.27 4.58
CA GLN A 697 23.75 6.22 5.03
C GLN A 697 24.13 7.65 4.68
N LEU A 698 23.12 8.48 4.43
CA LEU A 698 23.29 9.91 4.19
C LEU A 698 22.38 10.71 5.11
N PHE A 699 22.98 11.57 5.93
CA PHE A 699 22.32 12.63 6.69
C PHE A 699 22.80 13.96 6.12
N GLU A 700 21.90 14.75 5.56
CA GLU A 700 22.27 16.00 4.88
C GLU A 700 21.27 17.13 5.17
N ASP A 701 21.78 18.34 5.44
CA ASP A 701 20.96 19.52 5.70
C ASP A 701 19.95 19.35 6.85
N ILE A 702 20.44 19.11 8.06
CA ILE A 702 19.57 18.88 9.23
C ILE A 702 19.90 19.86 10.34
N VAL A 703 18.85 20.41 10.97
CA VAL A 703 18.98 21.27 12.14
C VAL A 703 18.23 20.73 13.36
N VAL A 704 18.88 20.77 14.53
CA VAL A 704 18.30 20.29 15.80
C VAL A 704 18.30 21.42 16.83
N HIS A 705 17.11 21.85 17.23
CA HIS A 705 16.82 22.90 18.24
C HIS A 705 16.15 22.33 19.50
N ALA A 706 16.31 21.04 19.78
CA ALA A 706 15.64 20.37 20.90
C ALA A 706 16.17 20.82 22.27
N ASP A 707 15.29 21.01 23.25
CA ASP A 707 15.67 21.16 24.66
C ASP A 707 15.75 19.77 25.32
N MET A 708 16.97 19.31 25.56
CA MET A 708 17.30 18.03 26.21
C MET A 708 17.83 18.24 27.64
N SER A 709 17.52 19.37 28.28
CA SER A 709 18.02 19.69 29.63
C SER A 709 17.57 18.69 30.70
N ASN A 710 16.46 18.00 30.46
CA ASN A 710 15.93 16.95 31.35
C ASN A 710 16.44 15.55 31.01
N CYS A 711 17.48 15.43 30.18
CA CYS A 711 18.04 14.14 29.76
C CYS A 711 19.41 13.89 30.38
N SER A 712 19.58 12.70 30.96
CA SER A 712 20.88 12.26 31.49
C SER A 712 21.79 11.67 30.40
N THR A 713 21.21 11.09 29.36
CA THR A 713 21.89 10.41 28.25
C THR A 713 21.23 10.79 26.92
N ALA A 714 21.42 12.05 26.53
CA ALA A 714 20.97 12.56 25.24
C ALA A 714 22.14 13.14 24.42
N HIS A 715 22.05 12.98 23.10
CA HIS A 715 23.05 13.39 22.14
C HIS A 715 22.40 14.16 21.00
N GLY A 716 23.08 15.19 20.50
CA GLY A 716 22.50 16.12 19.53
C GLY A 716 22.19 15.53 18.15
N SER A 717 22.87 14.47 17.73
CA SER A 717 22.69 13.81 16.43
C SER A 717 22.08 12.42 16.58
N PHE A 718 22.84 11.42 17.03
CA PHE A 718 22.33 10.06 17.22
C PHE A 718 22.51 9.57 18.66
N GLY A 719 21.65 8.67 19.13
CA GLY A 719 21.74 8.12 20.48
C GLY A 719 22.88 7.09 20.62
N ASN A 720 22.85 6.04 19.81
CA ASN A 720 23.86 4.98 19.81
C ASN A 720 24.09 4.35 18.42
N ALA A 721 25.22 3.68 18.22
CA ALA A 721 25.58 2.98 16.99
C ALA A 721 26.20 1.59 17.31
N TYR A 722 25.72 0.52 16.65
CA TYR A 722 26.07 -0.89 16.96
C TYR A 722 26.73 -1.72 15.84
N ALA A 723 28.05 -1.91 15.85
CA ALA A 723 28.72 -2.77 14.86
C ALA A 723 28.41 -4.28 15.07
N GLY A 724 28.07 -5.01 14.00
CA GLY A 724 27.88 -6.48 14.00
C GLY A 724 29.08 -7.23 13.42
N ASN A 725 29.36 -8.45 13.91
CA ASN A 725 30.44 -9.33 13.43
C ASN A 725 29.82 -10.47 12.61
N TRP A 726 30.19 -10.62 11.33
CA TRP A 726 29.80 -11.78 10.51
C TRP A 726 31.08 -12.48 10.05
N TYR A 727 31.09 -13.81 10.19
CA TYR A 727 32.22 -14.73 10.03
C TYR A 727 33.12 -14.48 8.80
N SER A 728 34.12 -13.59 8.89
CA SER A 728 35.45 -13.76 8.30
C SER A 728 36.40 -12.64 8.76
N ALA A 729 37.69 -12.94 8.84
CA ALA A 729 38.73 -11.99 9.26
C ALA A 729 38.94 -10.80 8.28
N ASP A 730 38.27 -10.83 7.11
CA ASP A 730 38.35 -9.82 6.05
C ASP A 730 37.24 -8.77 6.09
N TYR A 731 36.20 -8.94 6.93
CA TYR A 731 35.14 -7.95 7.14
C TYR A 731 35.40 -7.04 8.35
N ARG A 732 36.67 -6.65 8.55
CA ARG A 732 36.95 -5.44 9.32
C ARG A 732 36.55 -4.28 8.42
N MET A 733 35.50 -3.53 8.77
CA MET A 733 35.38 -2.06 8.66
C MET A 733 33.91 -1.64 8.59
N ILE A 734 33.59 -0.60 9.34
CA ILE A 734 32.33 0.13 9.35
C ILE A 734 32.18 0.85 8.01
N SER A 735 31.13 0.56 7.25
CA SER A 735 30.90 1.13 5.91
C SER A 735 30.25 2.54 5.97
N LYS A 736 30.80 3.47 5.17
CA LYS A 736 30.31 4.77 4.62
C LYS A 736 29.02 5.41 5.18
N THR A 737 29.03 5.94 6.40
CA THR A 737 28.02 6.92 6.87
C THR A 737 28.49 8.35 6.55
N THR A 738 27.64 9.14 5.89
CA THR A 738 27.91 10.55 5.57
C THR A 738 27.00 11.46 6.39
N TRP A 739 27.61 12.37 7.14
CA TRP A 739 26.98 13.51 7.81
C TRP A 739 27.43 14.78 7.10
N LYS A 740 26.49 15.55 6.59
CA LYS A 740 26.79 16.73 5.77
C LYS A 740 25.91 17.91 6.15
N ARG A 741 26.51 19.06 6.47
CA ARG A 741 25.77 20.29 6.78
C ARG A 741 24.73 20.10 7.88
N ILE A 742 25.16 19.55 9.00
CA ILE A 742 24.31 19.32 10.18
C ILE A 742 24.59 20.40 11.22
N ILE A 743 23.55 20.99 11.80
CA ILE A 743 23.67 22.00 12.87
C ILE A 743 22.92 21.52 14.10
N VAL A 744 23.66 21.28 15.19
CA VAL A 744 23.11 20.88 16.49
C VAL A 744 23.11 22.09 17.42
N GLN A 745 21.93 22.61 17.73
CA GLN A 745 21.67 23.65 18.73
C GLN A 745 20.86 23.10 19.92
N ALA A 746 21.05 21.82 20.24
CA ALA A 746 20.33 21.16 21.32
C ALA A 746 20.83 21.61 22.70
N LYS A 747 19.93 22.05 23.57
CA LYS A 747 20.25 22.50 24.93
C LYS A 747 20.35 21.33 25.89
N GLY A 748 21.37 21.30 26.75
CA GLY A 748 21.52 20.30 27.81
C GLY A 748 21.95 18.91 27.33
N ALA A 749 22.20 18.73 26.03
CA ALA A 749 22.72 17.48 25.50
C ALA A 749 24.12 17.16 26.05
N SER A 750 24.37 15.88 26.32
CA SER A 750 25.63 15.41 26.89
C SER A 750 26.79 15.48 25.88
N ARG A 751 26.51 15.28 24.58
CA ARG A 751 27.46 15.35 23.45
C ARG A 751 26.75 15.72 22.13
N ALA A 752 27.53 16.15 21.13
CA ALA A 752 27.04 16.33 19.76
C ALA A 752 26.77 15.00 19.04
N LEU A 753 27.61 13.98 19.26
CA LEU A 753 27.52 12.62 18.69
C LEU A 753 27.21 11.59 19.78
N GLY A 754 26.56 10.49 19.39
CA GLY A 754 26.16 9.40 20.27
C GLY A 754 27.28 8.50 20.77
N ASN A 755 26.89 7.47 21.52
CA ASN A 755 27.80 6.40 21.94
C ASN A 755 28.03 5.38 20.83
N PHE A 756 29.12 4.61 20.95
CA PHE A 756 29.43 3.51 20.05
C PHE A 756 29.64 2.22 20.86
N VAL A 757 28.99 1.14 20.43
CA VAL A 757 29.07 -0.17 21.06
C VAL A 757 29.50 -1.22 20.04
N VAL A 758 30.64 -1.87 20.30
CA VAL A 758 31.03 -3.12 19.64
C VAL A 758 30.42 -4.26 20.43
N ASP A 759 29.74 -5.19 19.77
CA ASP A 759 29.18 -6.36 20.42
C ASP A 759 30.30 -7.23 21.05
N SER A 760 30.36 -7.25 22.38
CA SER A 760 31.47 -7.83 23.16
C SER A 760 31.35 -9.34 23.37
N THR A 761 30.37 -10.01 22.76
CA THR A 761 30.33 -11.49 22.78
C THR A 761 31.54 -12.14 22.10
N TYR A 762 32.35 -11.38 21.35
CA TYR A 762 33.55 -11.86 20.65
C TYR A 762 34.84 -11.06 20.88
N TYR A 763 34.83 -9.93 21.61
CA TYR A 763 36.05 -9.18 21.96
C TYR A 763 35.98 -8.49 23.32
N SER A 764 37.05 -8.64 24.10
CA SER A 764 37.30 -7.98 25.39
C SER A 764 38.27 -6.81 25.22
N THR A 765 37.86 -5.72 24.55
CA THR A 765 38.47 -4.37 24.70
C THR A 765 37.76 -3.38 23.78
N ALA A 766 37.25 -2.28 24.35
CA ALA A 766 36.87 -1.11 23.58
C ALA A 766 38.15 -0.40 23.13
N THR A 767 38.52 -0.51 21.85
CA THR A 767 39.68 0.20 21.28
C THR A 767 39.25 1.45 20.52
N ASN A 768 39.99 2.54 20.74
CA ASN A 768 39.73 3.91 20.31
C ASN A 768 39.97 4.20 18.81
N SER A 769 39.63 3.29 17.87
CA SER A 769 39.99 3.44 16.44
C SER A 769 38.92 3.02 15.42
N LEU A 770 37.65 3.39 15.61
CA LEU A 770 36.52 2.78 14.89
C LEU A 770 35.71 3.74 13.97
N PHE A 771 36.33 4.75 13.36
CA PHE A 771 35.67 5.67 12.39
C PHE A 771 36.33 5.83 11.00
N PRO A 772 37.11 4.88 10.44
CA PRO A 772 37.92 5.19 9.25
C PRO A 772 37.13 5.56 7.98
N GLU A 773 35.82 5.29 7.89
CA GLU A 773 35.03 5.55 6.67
C GLU A 773 33.84 6.52 6.84
N TRP A 774 33.66 7.13 8.01
CA TRP A 774 32.62 8.17 8.17
C TRP A 774 33.05 9.47 7.51
N VAL A 775 32.15 10.08 6.75
CA VAL A 775 32.36 11.41 6.16
C VAL A 775 31.60 12.41 7.03
N ILE A 776 32.32 13.27 7.74
CA ILE A 776 31.72 14.41 8.45
C ILE A 776 32.14 15.67 7.69
N ASP A 777 31.18 16.25 6.98
CA ASP A 777 31.38 17.40 6.10
C ASP A 777 30.58 18.59 6.62
N ASN A 778 31.27 19.66 7.04
CA ASN A 778 30.65 20.91 7.48
C ASN A 778 29.51 20.71 8.51
N CYS A 779 29.78 19.99 9.60
CA CYS A 779 28.79 19.78 10.66
C CYS A 779 29.21 20.54 11.92
N PHE A 780 28.27 21.23 12.57
CA PHE A 780 28.51 22.11 13.72
C PHE A 780 27.65 21.75 14.92
N TYR A 781 28.16 22.05 16.12
CA TYR A 781 27.34 22.04 17.34
C TYR A 781 27.54 23.32 18.15
N ASN A 782 26.48 23.76 18.81
CA ASN A 782 26.49 24.95 19.65
C ASN A 782 27.13 24.62 21.01
N ARG A 783 28.36 25.09 21.17
CA ARG A 783 29.16 24.88 22.38
C ARG A 783 28.57 25.54 23.63
N ASP A 784 27.82 26.63 23.49
CA ASP A 784 27.20 27.32 24.62
C ASP A 784 26.01 26.54 25.21
N LEU A 785 25.38 25.70 24.38
CA LEU A 785 24.18 24.94 24.74
C LEU A 785 24.46 23.47 25.09
N THR A 786 25.55 22.90 24.57
CA THR A 786 25.93 21.48 24.81
C THR A 786 26.98 21.32 25.92
N GLY A 787 26.84 20.29 26.76
CA GLY A 787 27.48 20.23 28.07
C GLY A 787 28.92 19.68 28.20
N THR A 788 29.74 19.45 27.17
CA THR A 788 31.14 18.95 27.38
C THR A 788 32.18 19.27 26.29
N SER A 789 33.46 19.19 26.70
CA SER A 789 34.69 19.31 25.91
C SER A 789 35.47 17.97 25.87
N SER A 790 35.15 17.05 24.96
CA SER A 790 35.97 15.84 24.75
C SER A 790 36.33 15.61 23.29
N SER A 791 37.62 15.37 23.06
CA SER A 791 38.33 15.31 21.79
C SER A 791 38.23 13.94 21.12
N TYR A 792 37.12 13.65 20.43
CA TYR A 792 37.09 12.56 19.44
C TYR A 792 36.21 13.01 18.27
N TYR A 793 36.87 13.41 17.17
CA TYR A 793 36.33 13.78 15.84
C TYR A 793 34.85 14.20 15.82
N ALA A 794 34.57 15.30 16.52
CA ALA A 794 33.24 15.85 16.70
C ALA A 794 32.86 16.75 15.51
N PHE A 795 31.56 17.03 15.38
CA PHE A 795 31.09 18.24 14.72
C PHE A 795 31.92 19.45 15.23
N SER A 796 32.19 20.44 14.39
CA SER A 796 33.00 21.58 14.81
C SER A 796 32.25 22.37 15.90
N PRO A 797 32.87 22.60 17.07
CA PRO A 797 32.28 23.45 18.09
C PRO A 797 32.23 24.88 17.60
N LYS A 798 31.08 25.53 17.75
CA LYS A 798 30.89 26.94 17.45
C LYS A 798 30.14 27.60 18.59
N PHE A 799 30.51 28.82 18.93
CA PHE A 799 29.74 29.67 19.83
C PHE A 799 28.45 30.11 19.13
N THR A 800 27.40 30.41 19.91
CA THR A 800 26.11 30.86 19.38
C THR A 800 26.24 32.01 18.38
N PRO A 801 27.05 33.06 18.64
CA PRO A 801 27.24 34.14 17.66
C PRO A 801 27.93 33.69 16.37
N GLU A 802 28.79 32.67 16.42
CA GLU A 802 29.44 32.15 15.20
C GLU A 802 28.44 31.37 14.35
N ILE A 803 27.61 30.52 14.94
CA ILE A 803 26.59 29.72 14.22
C ILE A 803 25.57 30.63 13.54
N ASN A 804 25.21 31.73 14.20
CA ASN A 804 24.20 32.68 13.72
C ASN A 804 24.74 33.68 12.69
N HIS A 805 26.00 33.53 12.26
CA HIS A 805 26.66 34.44 11.33
C HIS A 805 26.88 33.78 9.96
N GLU A 806 26.55 34.50 8.88
CA GLU A 806 26.60 34.00 7.49
C GLU A 806 27.99 33.47 7.08
N SER A 807 29.07 34.07 7.58
CA SER A 807 30.44 33.64 7.27
C SER A 807 30.77 32.21 7.72
N THR A 808 30.06 31.68 8.73
CA THR A 808 30.20 30.29 9.18
C THR A 808 29.45 29.32 8.26
N LEU A 809 28.46 29.81 7.52
CA LEU A 809 27.52 29.03 6.72
C LEU A 809 27.77 29.17 5.21
N VAL A 810 28.96 29.62 4.79
CA VAL A 810 29.27 29.91 3.37
C VAL A 810 29.12 28.72 2.41
N VAL A 811 29.25 27.49 2.92
CA VAL A 811 29.06 26.24 2.16
C VAL A 811 27.63 25.67 2.28
N TYR A 812 26.80 26.31 3.10
CA TYR A 812 25.38 26.03 3.20
C TYR A 812 24.67 26.89 2.17
N ASP A 813 23.67 26.31 1.51
CA ASP A 813 22.86 27.05 0.56
C ASP A 813 21.93 28.03 1.30
N LEU A 814 22.41 29.25 1.50
CA LEU A 814 21.66 30.36 2.11
C LEU A 814 20.64 30.99 1.16
N ILE A 815 20.58 30.56 -0.11
CA ILE A 815 19.62 31.07 -1.09
C ILE A 815 18.34 30.25 -1.00
N ASP A 816 18.43 28.92 -1.08
CA ASP A 816 17.26 28.06 -1.22
C ASP A 816 16.97 27.18 0.00
N VAL A 817 17.98 26.83 0.80
CA VAL A 817 17.83 25.82 1.87
C VAL A 817 17.81 26.43 3.26
N TRP A 818 18.82 27.22 3.61
CA TRP A 818 19.09 27.69 4.97
C TRP A 818 18.80 29.19 5.13
N GLY A 819 18.24 29.58 6.27
CA GLY A 819 17.93 30.98 6.59
C GLY A 819 18.43 31.40 7.96
N LEU A 820 18.60 32.70 8.14
CA LEU A 820 18.89 33.39 9.40
C LEU A 820 17.86 34.52 9.57
N ASP A 821 17.24 34.62 10.74
CA ASP A 821 16.26 35.67 11.04
C ASP A 821 16.28 35.97 12.54
N GLU A 822 16.68 37.18 12.93
CA GLU A 822 16.75 37.57 14.34
C GLU A 822 15.41 37.43 15.09
N LYS A 823 14.28 37.51 14.37
CA LYS A 823 12.94 37.35 14.96
C LYS A 823 12.49 35.90 15.08
N TYR A 824 13.20 34.95 14.46
CA TYR A 824 12.85 33.53 14.46
C TYR A 824 14.03 32.70 15.00
N LEU A 825 13.77 31.91 16.05
CA LEU A 825 14.82 31.14 16.75
C LEU A 825 16.01 32.01 17.18
N ASN A 826 15.77 33.30 17.45
CA ASN A 826 16.79 34.30 17.85
C ASN A 826 17.98 34.37 16.88
N GLY A 827 17.74 34.36 15.57
CA GLY A 827 18.80 34.43 14.55
C GLY A 827 19.50 33.11 14.28
N SER A 828 19.07 32.02 14.94
CA SER A 828 19.62 30.69 14.69
C SER A 828 19.32 30.17 13.28
N PRO A 829 20.23 29.39 12.67
CA PRO A 829 19.97 28.74 11.39
C PRO A 829 18.69 27.89 11.42
N TYR A 830 17.92 27.99 10.35
CA TYR A 830 16.74 27.17 10.11
C TYR A 830 16.64 26.80 8.63
N LEU A 831 15.85 25.76 8.33
CA LEU A 831 15.51 25.44 6.95
C LEU A 831 14.39 26.38 6.48
N LYS A 832 14.62 27.15 5.42
CA LYS A 832 13.69 28.19 4.92
C LYS A 832 12.27 27.65 4.73
N LYS A 833 12.16 26.46 4.14
CA LYS A 833 10.87 25.78 3.91
C LYS A 833 10.10 25.46 5.19
N HIS A 834 10.78 25.35 6.32
CA HIS A 834 10.16 25.02 7.62
C HIS A 834 9.91 26.26 8.48
N ARG A 835 10.16 27.47 7.97
CA ARG A 835 9.80 28.71 8.67
C ARG A 835 8.28 28.87 8.67
N PRO A 836 7.62 29.02 9.82
CA PRO A 836 6.21 29.33 9.87
C PRO A 836 5.91 30.67 9.17
N SER A 837 4.81 30.73 8.42
CA SER A 837 4.31 31.99 7.87
C SER A 837 3.99 32.98 9.00
N LYS A 838 4.20 34.27 8.74
CA LYS A 838 3.80 35.32 9.69
C LYS A 838 2.29 35.32 9.85
N LEU A 839 1.85 35.38 11.11
CA LEU A 839 0.44 35.31 11.44
C LEU A 839 -0.28 36.64 11.15
N PRO A 840 -1.53 36.60 10.66
CA PRO A 840 -2.36 37.80 10.53
C PRO A 840 -2.71 38.38 11.90
N ILE A 841 -2.74 39.72 12.01
CA ILE A 841 -3.08 40.47 13.23
C ILE A 841 -4.41 39.99 13.83
N LEU A 842 -5.43 39.85 12.99
CA LEU A 842 -6.68 39.16 13.30
C LEU A 842 -6.77 37.95 12.39
N GLY A 843 -6.57 36.76 12.94
CA GLY A 843 -6.43 35.55 12.16
C GLY A 843 -7.62 34.62 12.22
N PHE A 844 -8.23 34.35 11.06
CA PHE A 844 -9.15 33.23 10.92
C PHE A 844 -8.37 31.93 10.89
N ARG A 845 -8.81 30.95 11.69
CA ARG A 845 -8.23 29.61 11.74
C ARG A 845 -9.27 28.54 12.06
N ASN A 846 -8.90 27.28 11.83
CA ASN A 846 -9.65 26.12 12.30
C ASN A 846 -9.32 25.76 13.76
N GLU A 847 -9.90 24.66 14.25
CA GLU A 847 -9.75 24.21 15.64
C GLU A 847 -8.35 23.71 16.00
N ILE A 848 -7.59 23.23 15.01
CA ILE A 848 -6.21 22.72 15.15
C ILE A 848 -5.14 23.77 14.81
N GLY A 849 -5.49 25.06 14.86
CA GLY A 849 -4.48 26.12 14.78
C GLY A 849 -3.91 26.35 13.38
N LEU A 850 -4.63 26.00 12.32
CA LEU A 850 -4.24 26.30 10.93
C LEU A 850 -4.98 27.54 10.45
N TYR A 851 -4.20 28.56 10.09
CA TYR A 851 -4.70 29.84 9.58
C TYR A 851 -5.04 29.75 8.10
N TYR A 852 -6.06 30.51 7.67
CA TYR A 852 -6.46 30.59 6.26
C TYR A 852 -5.64 31.59 5.45
N THR A 853 -5.08 32.61 6.10
CA THR A 853 -4.24 33.64 5.47
C THR A 853 -3.00 33.95 6.31
N ASP A 854 -1.99 34.53 5.67
CA ASP A 854 -0.84 35.13 6.35
C ASP A 854 -1.09 36.62 6.72
N GLU A 855 -0.07 37.27 7.28
CA GLU A 855 -0.08 38.71 7.63
C GLU A 855 -0.37 39.63 6.45
N ALA A 856 0.05 39.28 5.24
CA ALA A 856 -0.16 40.08 4.03
C ALA A 856 -1.53 39.81 3.37
N GLY A 857 -2.31 38.88 3.92
CA GLY A 857 -3.59 38.44 3.34
C GLY A 857 -3.44 37.43 2.21
N ASN A 858 -2.24 36.87 1.99
CA ASN A 858 -2.08 35.78 1.03
C ASN A 858 -2.80 34.54 1.56
N ILE A 859 -3.45 33.81 0.67
CA ILE A 859 -4.20 32.61 1.01
C ILE A 859 -3.22 31.48 1.32
N LEU A 860 -3.28 30.95 2.54
CA LEU A 860 -2.58 29.74 2.97
C LEU A 860 -3.43 28.49 2.69
N ARG A 861 -4.76 28.61 2.82
CA ARG A 861 -5.74 27.56 2.57
C ARG A 861 -7.16 28.13 2.49
N TYR A 862 -8.04 27.39 1.84
CA TYR A 862 -9.47 27.70 1.80
C TYR A 862 -10.22 27.03 2.94
N LEU A 863 -11.31 27.67 3.39
CA LEU A 863 -12.35 26.97 4.15
C LEU A 863 -13.19 26.15 3.16
N GLU A 864 -12.82 24.88 2.99
CA GLU A 864 -13.45 23.99 2.01
C GLU A 864 -14.66 23.26 2.60
N TYR A 865 -15.78 23.32 1.87
CA TYR A 865 -17.04 22.65 2.20
C TYR A 865 -17.32 21.42 1.34
N GLY A 866 -16.49 21.17 0.33
CA GLY A 866 -16.70 20.11 -0.65
C GLY A 866 -17.89 20.39 -1.57
N THR A 867 -18.69 19.37 -1.85
CA THR A 867 -19.83 19.45 -2.78
C THR A 867 -21.13 19.55 -2.00
N LEU A 868 -21.89 20.62 -2.25
CA LEU A 868 -23.25 20.81 -1.73
C LEU A 868 -24.27 20.43 -2.81
N VAL A 869 -25.36 19.77 -2.43
CA VAL A 869 -26.47 19.48 -3.34
C VAL A 869 -27.25 20.77 -3.58
N ALA A 870 -27.55 21.11 -4.83
CA ALA A 870 -28.32 22.31 -5.16
C ALA A 870 -29.68 22.30 -4.43
N GLY A 871 -30.04 23.42 -3.78
CA GLY A 871 -31.24 23.52 -2.96
C GLY A 871 -31.08 23.07 -1.50
N SER A 872 -29.90 22.59 -1.09
CA SER A 872 -29.66 22.13 0.28
C SER A 872 -28.93 23.15 1.15
N THR A 873 -28.95 22.89 2.46
CA THR A 873 -28.15 23.60 3.48
C THR A 873 -27.00 22.70 3.90
N SER A 874 -25.81 23.26 4.05
CA SER A 874 -24.66 22.54 4.58
C SER A 874 -24.76 22.33 6.08
N GLU A 875 -23.96 21.41 6.61
CA GLU A 875 -23.60 21.42 8.04
C GLU A 875 -22.95 22.75 8.44
N ALA A 876 -22.96 23.07 9.73
CA ALA A 876 -22.29 24.26 10.24
C ALA A 876 -20.84 23.95 10.61
N TYR A 877 -19.90 24.77 10.15
CA TYR A 877 -18.48 24.55 10.39
C TYR A 877 -17.97 25.56 11.40
N PRO A 878 -17.19 25.10 12.39
CA PRO A 878 -16.64 26.00 13.38
C PRO A 878 -15.41 26.75 12.82
N VAL A 879 -15.33 28.03 13.11
CA VAL A 879 -14.21 28.91 12.76
C VAL A 879 -13.82 29.74 13.98
N TRP A 880 -12.54 30.02 14.14
CA TRP A 880 -12.01 30.85 15.21
C TRP A 880 -11.40 32.11 14.63
N LEU A 881 -11.72 33.25 15.22
CA LEU A 881 -10.98 34.50 15.02
C LEU A 881 -10.06 34.73 16.22
N GLN A 882 -8.76 34.74 15.97
CA GLN A 882 -7.72 34.93 17.00
C GLN A 882 -7.10 36.32 16.93
N ASN A 883 -6.87 36.92 18.10
CA ASN A 883 -6.08 38.14 18.23
C ASN A 883 -4.58 37.77 18.27
N ASN A 884 -3.84 38.04 17.20
CA ASN A 884 -2.39 37.91 17.14
C ASN A 884 -1.68 39.27 17.17
N ALA A 885 -2.40 40.37 17.43
CA ALA A 885 -1.78 41.66 17.68
C ALA A 885 -0.89 41.59 18.93
N ASP A 886 0.08 42.51 19.02
CA ASP A 886 0.92 42.71 20.20
C ASP A 886 0.21 43.50 21.32
N PHE A 887 -1.10 43.73 21.21
CA PHE A 887 -1.96 44.37 22.21
C PHE A 887 -3.35 43.70 22.31
N PRO A 888 -4.03 43.81 23.45
CA PRO A 888 -5.44 43.40 23.58
C PRO A 888 -6.35 44.23 22.68
N VAL A 889 -7.40 43.61 22.15
CA VAL A 889 -8.39 44.27 21.27
C VAL A 889 -9.80 44.26 21.87
N LYS A 890 -10.67 45.15 21.41
CA LYS A 890 -12.10 45.21 21.75
C LYS A 890 -12.94 45.44 20.50
N ASP A 891 -14.26 45.34 20.65
CA ASP A 891 -15.23 45.55 19.56
C ASP A 891 -14.94 44.67 18.34
N MET A 892 -14.44 43.45 18.58
CA MET A 892 -14.07 42.52 17.52
C MET A 892 -15.33 42.01 16.82
N LYS A 893 -15.33 42.07 15.49
CA LYS A 893 -16.49 41.76 14.64
C LYS A 893 -16.08 40.95 13.43
N VAL A 894 -16.97 40.06 12.99
CA VAL A 894 -16.81 39.23 11.79
C VAL A 894 -18.04 39.35 10.90
N TRP A 895 -17.84 39.44 9.59
CA TRP A 895 -18.90 39.40 8.58
C TRP A 895 -18.39 38.76 7.27
N VAL A 896 -19.31 38.33 6.42
CA VAL A 896 -19.03 37.89 5.04
C VAL A 896 -19.12 39.09 4.12
N ASP A 897 -18.23 39.20 3.12
CA ASP A 897 -18.30 40.25 2.11
C ASP A 897 -19.29 39.87 0.98
N PRO A 898 -20.52 40.42 0.96
CA PRO A 898 -21.58 39.90 0.08
C PRO A 898 -21.24 39.90 -1.42
N PRO A 899 -20.52 40.90 -1.99
CA PRO A 899 -20.15 40.90 -3.41
C PRO A 899 -19.28 39.73 -3.85
N THR A 900 -18.61 39.06 -2.91
CA THR A 900 -17.72 37.93 -3.19
C THR A 900 -18.47 36.60 -3.24
N VAL A 901 -19.67 36.55 -2.65
CA VAL A 901 -20.49 35.34 -2.61
C VAL A 901 -21.13 35.12 -3.97
N LYS A 902 -21.02 33.90 -4.50
CA LYS A 902 -21.64 33.53 -5.77
C LYS A 902 -23.17 33.74 -5.73
N PRO A 903 -23.77 34.31 -6.80
CA PRO A 903 -25.22 34.39 -6.92
C PRO A 903 -25.91 33.04 -6.72
N GLY A 904 -26.99 33.02 -5.93
CA GLY A 904 -27.73 31.81 -5.56
C GLY A 904 -27.12 31.03 -4.38
N ILE A 905 -25.97 31.45 -3.84
CA ILE A 905 -25.44 30.95 -2.57
C ILE A 905 -25.67 32.00 -1.47
N THR A 906 -26.13 31.55 -0.30
CA THR A 906 -26.19 32.36 0.91
C THR A 906 -25.23 31.80 1.95
N VAL A 907 -24.38 32.67 2.50
CA VAL A 907 -23.48 32.33 3.61
C VAL A 907 -24.05 32.90 4.90
N GLN A 908 -24.24 32.07 5.91
CA GLN A 908 -24.82 32.47 7.19
C GLN A 908 -23.82 32.26 8.34
N LEU A 909 -23.78 33.20 9.27
CA LEU A 909 -22.94 33.16 10.46
C LEU A 909 -23.80 32.96 11.72
N SER A 910 -23.28 32.28 12.75
CA SER A 910 -23.94 32.11 14.05
C SER A 910 -22.91 31.95 15.18
N LEU A 911 -23.26 32.38 16.40
CA LEU A 911 -22.49 32.10 17.63
C LEU A 911 -22.77 30.68 18.19
N SER A 912 -23.82 30.01 17.71
CA SER A 912 -24.25 28.70 18.17
C SER A 912 -24.48 27.76 16.98
N ASN A 913 -24.04 26.50 17.10
CA ASN A 913 -24.38 25.48 16.11
C ASN A 913 -25.81 24.94 16.32
N ASN A 914 -26.23 24.73 17.57
CA ASN A 914 -27.55 24.16 17.88
C ASN A 914 -28.23 24.84 19.09
N PRO A 915 -29.29 25.65 18.87
CA PRO A 915 -29.84 26.02 17.57
C PRO A 915 -28.89 26.94 16.79
N PHE A 916 -28.87 26.82 15.45
CA PHE A 916 -28.15 27.75 14.57
C PHE A 916 -29.01 29.00 14.34
N VAL A 917 -28.56 30.15 14.85
CA VAL A 917 -29.29 31.43 14.73
C VAL A 917 -28.51 32.36 13.80
N PRO A 918 -28.93 32.52 12.54
CA PRO A 918 -28.17 33.27 11.55
C PRO A 918 -28.15 34.78 11.87
N VAL A 919 -26.98 35.39 11.71
CA VAL A 919 -26.74 36.84 11.82
C VAL A 919 -25.81 37.30 10.69
N ASP A 920 -25.94 38.57 10.28
CA ASP A 920 -25.10 39.14 9.21
C ASP A 920 -23.69 39.54 9.71
N GLU A 921 -23.60 39.98 10.96
CA GLU A 921 -22.35 40.35 11.65
C GLU A 921 -22.33 39.66 13.03
N ILE A 922 -21.21 39.03 13.38
CA ILE A 922 -20.97 38.52 14.72
C ILE A 922 -20.16 39.53 15.51
N PRO A 923 -20.74 40.19 16.53
CA PRO A 923 -19.98 40.97 17.51
C PRO A 923 -19.47 40.08 18.64
N PHE A 924 -18.20 40.22 18.99
CA PHE A 924 -17.60 39.64 20.19
C PHE A 924 -17.44 40.73 21.24
N SER A 925 -18.18 40.60 22.35
CA SER A 925 -18.15 41.56 23.46
C SER A 925 -16.91 41.43 24.34
N GLY A 926 -16.48 42.55 24.92
CA GLY A 926 -15.40 42.61 25.90
C GLY A 926 -14.00 42.75 25.28
N THR A 927 -13.00 42.80 26.15
CA THR A 927 -11.59 42.81 25.76
C THR A 927 -11.12 41.40 25.45
N ILE A 928 -10.39 41.24 24.36
CA ILE A 928 -9.80 39.99 23.90
C ILE A 928 -8.28 40.13 24.06
N PRO A 929 -7.69 39.39 25.02
CA PRO A 929 -6.25 39.34 25.23
C PRO A 929 -5.45 38.95 23.97
N ILE A 930 -4.15 39.18 24.03
CA ILE A 930 -3.19 38.69 23.03
C ILE A 930 -3.23 37.16 23.04
N GLY A 931 -3.37 36.54 21.87
CA GLY A 931 -3.42 35.09 21.68
C GLY A 931 -4.80 34.46 21.88
N ASP A 932 -5.77 35.17 22.47
CA ASP A 932 -7.12 34.66 22.68
C ASP A 932 -7.91 34.58 21.36
N ALA A 933 -8.78 33.57 21.26
CA ALA A 933 -9.62 33.35 20.09
C ALA A 933 -11.10 33.22 20.45
N ARG A 934 -11.98 33.64 19.52
CA ARG A 934 -13.42 33.50 19.64
C ARG A 934 -13.96 32.58 18.54
N GLN A 935 -14.70 31.57 18.96
CA GLN A 935 -15.36 30.63 18.06
C GLN A 935 -16.68 31.21 17.55
N PHE A 936 -16.99 30.89 16.30
CA PHE A 936 -18.31 31.05 15.69
C PHE A 936 -18.51 29.95 14.66
N TYR A 937 -19.68 29.93 14.04
CA TYR A 937 -20.06 28.95 13.03
C TYR A 937 -20.48 29.64 11.74
N ILE A 938 -20.16 28.99 10.63
CA ILE A 938 -20.58 29.37 9.28
C ILE A 938 -21.39 28.21 8.68
N ARG A 939 -22.37 28.50 7.82
CA ARG A 939 -23.05 27.49 6.99
C ARG A 939 -23.48 28.10 5.65
N PHE A 940 -23.73 27.25 4.66
CA PHE A 940 -24.04 27.62 3.29
C PHE A 940 -25.40 27.08 2.89
N LEU A 941 -26.18 27.91 2.20
CA LEU A 941 -27.43 27.51 1.57
C LEU A 941 -27.28 27.75 0.08
N SER A 942 -27.71 26.79 -0.73
CA SER A 942 -27.76 26.96 -2.18
C SER A 942 -29.19 26.96 -2.69
N GLU A 943 -29.45 27.78 -3.71
CA GLU A 943 -30.66 27.67 -4.51
C GLU A 943 -30.57 26.46 -5.46
N VAL A 944 -31.73 25.91 -5.84
CA VAL A 944 -31.83 24.77 -6.78
C VAL A 944 -31.29 25.06 -8.17
N THR A 945 -31.10 26.34 -8.52
CA THR A 945 -30.59 26.82 -9.81
C THR A 945 -29.07 26.84 -9.90
N VAL A 946 -28.36 26.68 -8.78
CA VAL A 946 -26.90 26.76 -8.75
C VAL A 946 -26.30 25.46 -9.29
N THR A 947 -25.58 25.55 -10.41
CA THR A 947 -24.94 24.40 -11.08
C THR A 947 -23.44 24.27 -10.79
N GLU A 948 -22.84 25.29 -10.17
CA GLU A 948 -21.39 25.35 -9.91
C GLU A 948 -21.12 26.10 -8.60
N GLY A 949 -20.06 25.72 -7.87
CA GLY A 949 -19.63 26.41 -6.65
C GLY A 949 -18.96 27.79 -6.89
N GLY A 950 -18.52 28.44 -5.82
CA GLY A 950 -17.79 29.71 -5.86
C GLY A 950 -17.00 29.98 -4.57
N THR A 951 -16.34 31.12 -4.50
CA THR A 951 -15.60 31.58 -3.32
C THR A 951 -16.44 32.60 -2.53
N PHE A 952 -15.95 32.98 -1.36
CA PHE A 952 -16.45 34.09 -0.56
C PHE A 952 -15.31 34.59 0.32
N ASP A 953 -15.36 35.88 0.66
CA ASP A 953 -14.39 36.49 1.56
C ASP A 953 -15.01 36.74 2.92
N MET A 954 -14.22 36.44 3.95
CA MET A 954 -14.50 36.78 5.33
C MET A 954 -13.69 37.98 5.76
N LYS A 955 -14.33 38.90 6.47
CA LYS A 955 -13.68 40.10 7.00
C LYS A 955 -13.83 40.16 8.51
N ALA A 956 -12.79 40.68 9.13
CA ALA A 956 -12.75 40.95 10.56
C ALA A 956 -12.25 42.37 10.82
N LYS A 957 -12.71 42.97 11.92
CA LYS A 957 -12.16 44.21 12.45
C LYS A 957 -12.20 44.19 13.97
N ALA A 958 -11.29 44.91 14.60
CA ALA A 958 -11.29 45.18 16.03
C ALA A 958 -10.59 46.53 16.28
N SER A 959 -10.78 47.09 17.47
CA SER A 959 -10.07 48.29 17.93
C SER A 959 -9.06 47.93 19.02
N PRO A 960 -7.94 48.65 19.17
CA PRO A 960 -7.11 48.54 20.37
C PRO A 960 -7.96 48.76 21.64
N ALA A 961 -7.76 47.93 22.66
CA ALA A 961 -8.57 47.92 23.88
C ALA A 961 -8.39 49.19 24.74
#